data_AF-A0A821J0Q6-F1
#
_entry.id   AF-A0A821J0Q6-F1
#
_cell.length_a   1.000
_cell.length_b   1.000
_cell.length_c   1.000
_cell.angle_alpha   90.00
_cell.angle_beta   90.00
_cell.angle_gamma   90.00
#
_symmetry.space_group_name_H-M   'P 1'
#
loop_
_entity.id
_entity.type
_entity.pdbx_description
1 polymer ?
#
loop_
_entity_poly.entity_id
_entity_poly.type
_entity_poly.pdbx_seq_one_letter_code
_entity_poly.pdbx_strand_id
1 'polypeptide(L)'
;MIDAISSYVTRNNWKPLPSGKVPREIITWLRTVQPVHRCNPIIFESILLHGHVMSREYMENLKYPKFVANSILQHSRIRRIQELQEKFTAKQAKDFITALVIQYFESHGFNPSATATPVIAPGGLVVPKPTVDHGAYYSNELSMLEAYFSKILQGKDLKAIKEKTEQIAEASMKLNANPSGIGYDQDKCLGTDKTVFSILGPHLGHYYGDIFIVFKREILHHPDANFTIQAATSFTTGSAFITRPWLGTDPGSIPERVKLYRGSKFNASIPGYDYAVALELIAVTSLGLKKETMDIDFDQVFERWFQADSHLTLEGHLPQLIPLDYIDHVYIPNNLYNTLSHASQRAINANFKHRITVIDHDGETNQPHGPRGPKPSSKSRQLYQESVVKDLHKRCIERMKNPPPRPIRGTAITLASVDFTDHYVLPITISQAYDQYCLSKKHRPPHNSFIIYWQSIGGDMMLTLSNEPIESREKQKYLRCLTCYIAPKPSVSQGSYHEHYSYLDHHTPFQHHIRRERGQFDAKSNHFYLGCNTDDLMTFALEVQRMDGTVTLSHAGPNAIYNQEKISHTFDKYELDLTKLNFVHVSSSAQIVTIRNLMICFEKQVDLHPTFDKHFEKESSASGKHDNHARHEASAIKNVDDFHKEKGLAKYWHKAKDIVLGDKRSTLIPCQDNVNCLLQHSSKHQEEHNSKYSHPCRFSELCKDKEPHFTHEPHRVLMCKHDKKCTQLDDAFHRAAYRHTDLPDFLVPCRDQRTCHDTSKTHRIKFSHGEDVYPKTSIAKQESHTDSPAARQGKKDGRASCQWGSKCRDITNAQHRAEYSHETDGPSHEGPCKYGATCYDNSSYHRARFSHHSK
;
A
#
# COMPACT_ATOMS: atom_id res chain seq x y z
N MET A 1 30.04 -0.16 8.86
CA MET A 1 29.44 0.76 9.84
C MET A 1 29.37 0.16 11.24
N ILE A 2 28.71 -1.00 11.41
CA ILE A 2 28.59 -1.69 12.72
C ILE A 2 29.94 -1.84 13.43
N ASP A 3 30.95 -2.34 12.73
CA ASP A 3 32.30 -2.53 13.31
C ASP A 3 32.98 -1.21 13.67
N ALA A 4 32.76 -0.15 12.89
CA ALA A 4 33.31 1.17 13.14
C ALA A 4 32.74 1.78 14.42
N ILE A 5 31.42 1.66 14.63
CA ILE A 5 30.74 2.09 15.85
C ILE A 5 31.24 1.27 17.04
N SER A 6 31.27 -0.07 16.91
CA SER A 6 31.72 -0.97 17.99
C SER A 6 33.17 -0.67 18.41
N SER A 7 34.05 -0.40 17.42
CA SER A 7 35.44 0.00 17.66
C SER A 7 35.54 1.37 18.32
N TYR A 8 34.67 2.32 17.97
CA TYR A 8 34.62 3.64 18.59
C TYR A 8 34.14 3.56 20.05
N VAL A 9 33.04 2.84 20.31
CA VAL A 9 32.49 2.60 21.66
C VAL A 9 33.55 1.99 22.57
N THR A 10 34.27 0.98 22.09
CA THR A 10 35.34 0.31 22.85
C THR A 10 36.51 1.25 23.14
N ARG A 11 37.02 1.97 22.13
CA ARG A 11 38.16 2.88 22.30
C ARG A 11 37.88 4.05 23.25
N ASN A 12 36.63 4.50 23.31
CA ASN A 12 36.21 5.63 24.16
C ASN A 12 35.60 5.18 25.48
N ASN A 13 35.67 3.89 25.84
CA ASN A 13 35.14 3.34 27.10
C ASN A 13 33.64 3.63 27.34
N TRP A 14 32.86 3.71 26.28
CA TRP A 14 31.41 3.90 26.40
C TRP A 14 30.75 2.67 27.01
N LYS A 15 29.76 2.87 27.89
CA LYS A 15 28.96 1.75 28.41
C LYS A 15 28.25 1.06 27.22
N PRO A 16 28.47 -0.25 26.99
CA PRO A 16 27.91 -0.96 25.84
C PRO A 16 26.41 -1.22 26.00
N LEU A 17 25.79 -1.78 24.96
CA LEU A 17 24.38 -2.19 24.99
C LEU A 17 24.13 -3.17 26.16
N PRO A 18 23.16 -2.92 27.06
CA PRO A 18 22.94 -3.76 28.25
C PRO A 18 22.72 -5.24 27.95
N SER A 19 22.05 -5.55 26.83
CA SER A 19 21.73 -6.91 26.40
C SER A 19 22.61 -7.43 25.26
N GLY A 20 23.61 -6.65 24.84
CA GLY A 20 24.37 -6.88 23.60
C GLY A 20 23.54 -6.77 22.31
N LYS A 21 22.26 -6.35 22.41
CA LYS A 21 21.34 -6.20 21.28
C LYS A 21 20.68 -4.83 21.31
N VAL A 22 20.36 -4.32 20.12
CA VAL A 22 19.58 -3.10 19.95
C VAL A 22 18.15 -3.29 20.48
N PRO A 23 17.55 -2.28 21.17
CA PRO A 23 16.14 -2.29 21.57
C PRO A 23 15.18 -2.60 20.43
N ARG A 24 14.21 -3.49 20.67
CA ARG A 24 13.29 -3.99 19.65
C ARG A 24 12.35 -2.89 19.14
N GLU A 25 12.03 -1.94 20.01
CA GLU A 25 11.18 -0.78 19.74
C GLU A 25 11.81 0.09 18.64
N ILE A 26 13.12 0.39 18.73
CA ILE A 26 13.85 1.18 17.73
C ILE A 26 13.87 0.45 16.39
N ILE A 27 14.13 -0.87 16.39
CA ILE A 27 14.10 -1.68 15.16
C ILE A 27 12.69 -1.67 14.53
N THR A 28 11.65 -1.87 15.35
CA THR A 28 10.25 -1.90 14.89
C THR A 28 9.83 -0.54 14.34
N TRP A 29 10.29 0.54 14.95
CA TRP A 29 10.10 1.89 14.46
C TRP A 29 10.77 2.10 13.09
N LEU A 30 12.04 1.73 12.91
CA LEU A 30 12.74 1.86 11.62
C LEU A 30 12.10 1.03 10.48
N ARG A 31 11.40 -0.05 10.82
CA ARG A 31 10.60 -0.85 9.88
C ARG A 31 9.28 -0.20 9.49
N THR A 32 8.80 0.78 10.26
CA THR A 32 7.48 1.41 10.10
C THR A 32 7.53 2.91 9.81
N VAL A 33 8.69 3.57 10.02
CA VAL A 33 8.88 5.01 9.86
C VAL A 33 8.70 5.44 8.40
N GLN A 34 7.80 6.39 8.16
CA GLN A 34 7.49 6.89 6.82
C GLN A 34 8.34 8.10 6.44
N PRO A 35 8.67 8.27 5.15
CA PRO A 35 9.25 9.50 4.66
C PRO A 35 8.22 10.65 4.65
N VAL A 36 8.65 11.83 5.05
CA VAL A 36 7.84 13.06 5.12
C VAL A 36 8.57 14.16 4.37
N HIS A 37 7.95 14.69 3.33
CA HIS A 37 8.41 15.83 2.56
C HIS A 37 7.63 17.08 2.93
N ARG A 38 8.27 18.24 2.82
CA ARG A 38 7.64 19.54 3.03
C ARG A 38 7.83 20.41 1.79
N CYS A 39 6.78 21.13 1.41
CA CYS A 39 6.83 22.03 0.26
C CYS A 39 5.96 23.28 0.44
N ASN A 40 6.19 24.27 -0.42
CA ASN A 40 5.33 25.44 -0.55
C ASN A 40 4.14 25.18 -1.51
N PRO A 41 3.13 26.06 -1.55
CA PRO A 41 1.95 25.89 -2.40
C PRO A 41 2.27 25.77 -3.90
N ILE A 42 3.23 26.54 -4.41
CA ILE A 42 3.61 26.53 -5.85
C ILE A 42 4.10 25.13 -6.27
N ILE A 43 4.96 24.53 -5.44
CA ILE A 43 5.45 23.17 -5.67
C ILE A 43 4.30 22.18 -5.56
N PHE A 44 3.43 22.31 -4.55
CA PHE A 44 2.32 21.39 -4.35
C PHE A 44 1.30 21.41 -5.50
N GLU A 45 0.93 22.59 -6.01
CA GLU A 45 0.07 22.69 -7.19
C GLU A 45 0.71 22.06 -8.43
N SER A 46 2.02 22.24 -8.59
CA SER A 46 2.77 21.60 -9.68
C SER A 46 2.77 20.08 -9.55
N ILE A 47 2.94 19.53 -8.34
CA ILE A 47 2.83 18.09 -8.06
C ILE A 47 1.47 17.55 -8.49
N LEU A 48 0.37 18.25 -8.14
CA LEU A 48 -0.99 17.87 -8.51
C LEU A 48 -1.22 17.93 -10.02
N LEU A 49 -0.69 18.96 -10.69
CA LEU A 49 -0.83 19.14 -12.13
C LEU A 49 -0.06 18.09 -12.94
N HIS A 50 1.19 17.82 -12.56
CA HIS A 50 2.03 16.82 -13.23
C HIS A 50 1.62 15.38 -12.87
N GLY A 51 0.98 15.17 -11.71
CA GLY A 51 0.57 13.85 -11.24
C GLY A 51 1.68 13.05 -10.55
N HIS A 52 2.76 13.72 -10.14
CA HIS A 52 3.88 13.10 -9.43
C HIS A 52 4.71 14.15 -8.67
N VAL A 53 5.35 13.73 -7.58
CA VAL A 53 6.44 14.47 -6.93
C VAL A 53 7.70 14.32 -7.78
N MET A 54 8.53 15.36 -7.81
CA MET A 54 9.66 15.49 -8.73
C MET A 54 10.94 15.86 -7.97
N SER A 55 12.09 15.35 -8.41
CA SER A 55 13.39 15.81 -7.93
C SER A 55 13.74 17.21 -8.43
N ARG A 56 14.81 17.79 -7.89
CA ARG A 56 15.30 19.09 -8.36
C ARG A 56 15.76 19.06 -9.81
N GLU A 57 16.54 18.05 -10.20
CA GLU A 57 17.01 17.85 -11.58
C GLU A 57 15.83 17.77 -12.57
N TYR A 58 14.75 17.07 -12.21
CA TYR A 58 13.56 17.00 -13.07
C TYR A 58 12.92 18.38 -13.24
N MET A 59 12.76 19.14 -12.14
CA MET A 59 12.22 20.51 -12.20
C MET A 59 13.09 21.44 -13.05
N GLU A 60 14.42 21.34 -12.94
CA GLU A 60 15.35 22.11 -13.77
C GLU A 60 15.20 21.80 -15.26
N ASN A 61 14.95 20.53 -15.60
CA ASN A 61 14.76 20.11 -16.99
C ASN A 61 13.45 20.64 -17.61
N LEU A 62 12.48 21.07 -16.79
CA LEU A 62 11.24 21.70 -17.26
C LEU A 62 11.47 23.09 -17.89
N LYS A 63 12.70 23.61 -17.92
CA LYS A 63 13.02 24.77 -18.76
C LYS A 63 13.19 24.42 -20.24
N TYR A 64 13.40 23.15 -20.59
CA TYR A 64 13.63 22.76 -21.98
C TYR A 64 12.31 22.35 -22.66
N PRO A 65 11.89 23.02 -23.76
CA PRO A 65 10.58 22.76 -24.39
C PRO A 65 10.33 21.29 -24.77
N LYS A 66 11.34 20.61 -25.32
CA LYS A 66 11.24 19.17 -25.66
C LYS A 66 11.02 18.28 -24.44
N PHE A 67 11.55 18.66 -23.28
CA PHE A 67 11.37 17.93 -22.03
C PHE A 67 9.97 18.17 -21.46
N VAL A 68 9.50 19.42 -21.48
CA VAL A 68 8.12 19.79 -21.11
C VAL A 68 7.11 19.03 -21.98
N ALA A 69 7.35 18.94 -23.29
CA ALA A 69 6.52 18.17 -24.20
C ALA A 69 6.43 16.68 -23.82
N ASN A 70 7.53 16.06 -23.41
CA ASN A 70 7.50 14.69 -22.89
C ASN A 70 6.64 14.60 -21.62
N SER A 71 6.76 15.55 -20.70
CA SER A 71 5.96 15.63 -19.47
C SER A 71 4.45 15.73 -19.78
N ILE A 72 4.08 16.57 -20.75
CA ILE A 72 2.68 16.73 -21.20
C ILE A 72 2.15 15.42 -21.81
N LEU A 73 2.94 14.74 -22.65
CA LEU A 73 2.55 13.46 -23.24
C LEU A 73 2.34 12.36 -22.18
N GLN A 74 3.01 12.46 -21.02
CA GLN A 74 2.81 11.54 -19.90
C GLN A 74 1.62 11.89 -19.01
N HIS A 75 1.00 13.07 -19.17
CA HIS A 75 -0.14 13.48 -18.37
C HIS A 75 -1.35 12.54 -18.60
N SER A 76 -2.02 12.15 -17.51
CA SER A 76 -3.07 11.10 -17.50
C SER A 76 -4.21 11.34 -18.50
N ARG A 77 -4.61 12.60 -18.72
CA ARG A 77 -5.61 12.98 -19.73
C ARG A 77 -5.13 12.77 -21.17
N ILE A 78 -3.84 13.00 -21.44
CA ILE A 78 -3.25 12.94 -22.78
C ILE A 78 -2.95 11.49 -23.14
N ARG A 79 -2.44 10.69 -22.19
CA ARG A 79 -2.21 9.24 -22.37
C ARG A 79 -3.47 8.44 -22.73
N ARG A 80 -4.67 8.97 -22.46
CA ARG A 80 -5.96 8.33 -22.79
C ARG A 80 -6.40 8.55 -24.24
N ILE A 81 -5.69 9.40 -25.00
CA ILE A 81 -5.95 9.62 -26.42
C ILE A 81 -5.32 8.45 -27.18
N GLN A 82 -6.16 7.57 -27.73
CA GLN A 82 -5.72 6.29 -28.32
C GLN A 82 -4.91 6.51 -29.60
N GLU A 83 -5.27 7.54 -30.36
CA GLU A 83 -4.64 7.92 -31.63
C GLU A 83 -3.16 8.30 -31.44
N LEU A 84 -2.76 8.71 -30.23
CA LEU A 84 -1.37 9.06 -29.91
C LEU A 84 -0.48 7.85 -29.60
N GLN A 85 -1.02 6.63 -29.54
CA GLN A 85 -0.25 5.43 -29.20
C GLN A 85 0.58 4.90 -30.38
N GLU A 86 0.26 5.31 -31.61
CA GLU A 86 1.03 4.93 -32.80
C GLU A 86 2.36 5.67 -32.86
N LYS A 87 3.46 4.96 -33.16
CA LYS A 87 4.83 5.51 -33.11
C LYS A 87 5.03 6.77 -33.97
N PHE A 88 4.43 6.81 -35.16
CA PHE A 88 4.52 7.97 -36.06
C PHE A 88 3.74 9.17 -35.50
N THR A 89 2.49 8.95 -35.10
CA THR A 89 1.61 9.96 -34.51
C THR A 89 2.16 10.50 -33.20
N ALA A 90 2.76 9.64 -32.36
CA ALA A 90 3.43 10.03 -31.12
C ALA A 90 4.59 11.00 -31.37
N LYS A 91 5.37 10.77 -32.43
CA LYS A 91 6.45 11.68 -32.84
C LYS A 91 5.89 13.05 -33.26
N GLN A 92 4.90 13.07 -34.15
CA GLN A 92 4.30 14.33 -34.59
C GLN A 92 3.60 15.08 -33.44
N ALA A 93 3.00 14.36 -32.49
CA ALA A 93 2.34 14.96 -31.34
C ALA A 93 3.36 15.61 -30.42
N LYS A 94 4.53 14.96 -30.24
CA LYS A 94 5.66 15.55 -29.53
C LYS A 94 6.15 16.83 -30.21
N ASP A 95 6.27 16.83 -31.53
CA ASP A 95 6.73 18.00 -32.29
C ASP A 95 5.70 19.16 -32.18
N PHE A 96 4.40 18.85 -32.30
CA PHE A 96 3.31 19.81 -32.13
C PHE A 96 3.27 20.44 -30.73
N ILE A 97 3.33 19.61 -29.69
CA ILE A 97 3.35 20.08 -28.30
C ILE A 97 4.63 20.88 -28.03
N THR A 98 5.77 20.49 -28.59
CA THR A 98 7.02 21.24 -28.45
C THR A 98 6.87 22.64 -29.03
N ALA A 99 6.27 22.77 -30.22
CA ALA A 99 6.02 24.08 -30.85
C ALA A 99 5.07 24.95 -30.01
N LEU A 100 4.01 24.37 -29.44
CA LEU A 100 3.11 25.07 -28.51
C LEU A 100 3.84 25.56 -27.25
N VAL A 101 4.73 24.75 -26.67
CA VAL A 101 5.51 25.16 -25.49
C VAL A 101 6.47 26.29 -25.84
N ILE A 102 7.16 26.22 -26.99
CA ILE A 102 8.06 27.30 -27.46
C ILE A 102 7.27 28.60 -27.59
N GLN A 103 6.13 28.57 -28.27
CA GLN A 103 5.26 29.74 -28.43
C GLN A 103 4.83 30.32 -27.07
N TYR A 104 4.43 29.48 -26.12
CA TYR A 104 4.04 29.91 -24.78
C TYR A 104 5.21 30.54 -24.00
N PHE A 105 6.39 29.94 -24.06
CA PHE A 105 7.58 30.47 -23.39
C PHE A 105 8.01 31.81 -23.98
N GLU A 106 8.04 31.93 -25.30
CA GLU A 106 8.37 33.19 -25.99
C GLU A 106 7.36 34.30 -25.67
N SER A 107 6.05 34.00 -25.68
CA SER A 107 5.02 35.00 -25.38
C SER A 107 5.07 35.52 -23.94
N HIS A 108 5.74 34.80 -23.03
CA HIS A 108 5.93 35.18 -21.64
C HIS A 108 7.40 35.54 -21.30
N GLY A 109 8.26 35.73 -22.30
CA GLY A 109 9.65 36.16 -22.13
C GLY A 109 10.56 35.14 -21.45
N PHE A 110 10.18 33.86 -21.42
CA PHE A 110 10.97 32.79 -20.81
C PHE A 110 11.94 32.19 -21.83
N ASN A 111 13.19 32.66 -21.85
CA ASN A 111 14.23 32.13 -22.73
C ASN A 111 15.38 31.47 -21.93
N PRO A 112 15.31 30.16 -21.68
CA PRO A 112 16.32 29.46 -20.88
C PRO A 112 17.68 29.27 -21.58
N SER A 113 17.78 29.57 -22.88
CA SER A 113 19.03 29.51 -23.64
C SER A 113 19.88 30.80 -23.53
N ALA A 114 19.39 31.84 -22.85
CA ALA A 114 20.13 33.10 -22.71
C ALA A 114 21.25 33.07 -21.66
N THR A 115 21.32 32.04 -20.78
CA THR A 115 22.25 32.03 -19.63
C THR A 115 23.04 30.74 -19.40
N ALA A 116 23.06 29.80 -20.35
CA ALA A 116 23.91 28.61 -20.24
C ALA A 116 24.89 28.51 -21.41
N THR A 117 26.15 28.86 -21.16
CA THR A 117 27.28 28.39 -21.96
C THR A 117 27.21 26.84 -21.98
N PRO A 118 27.10 26.18 -23.14
CA PRO A 118 27.13 24.74 -23.18
C PRO A 118 28.52 24.26 -22.72
N VAL A 119 28.54 23.34 -21.75
CA VAL A 119 29.75 22.60 -21.40
C VAL A 119 30.10 21.76 -22.63
N ILE A 120 31.20 22.14 -23.29
CA ILE A 120 31.75 21.45 -24.45
C ILE A 120 32.26 20.08 -23.98
N ALA A 121 31.65 19.00 -24.46
CA ALA A 121 32.30 17.70 -24.50
C ALA A 121 33.48 17.78 -25.50
N PRO A 122 34.68 17.24 -25.19
CA PRO A 122 35.80 17.33 -26.10
C PRO A 122 35.50 16.49 -27.36
N GLY A 123 35.20 17.16 -28.47
CA GLY A 123 35.06 16.54 -29.80
C GLY A 123 33.75 16.79 -30.59
N GLY A 124 32.85 17.67 -30.16
CA GLY A 124 31.58 17.92 -30.88
C GLY A 124 31.48 19.30 -31.55
N LEU A 125 31.05 19.33 -32.81
CA LEU A 125 30.85 20.51 -33.68
C LEU A 125 30.24 21.74 -32.98
N VAL A 126 30.86 22.90 -33.23
CA VAL A 126 30.33 24.22 -32.88
C VAL A 126 29.02 24.45 -33.64
N VAL A 127 27.89 24.42 -32.94
CA VAL A 127 26.61 24.89 -33.50
C VAL A 127 26.64 26.42 -33.50
N PRO A 128 26.37 27.11 -34.63
CA PRO A 128 26.41 28.56 -34.70
C PRO A 128 25.38 29.20 -33.74
N LYS A 129 25.76 30.34 -33.18
CA LYS A 129 24.87 31.26 -32.44
C LYS A 129 23.60 31.53 -33.28
N PRO A 130 22.38 31.38 -32.76
CA PRO A 130 21.18 31.66 -33.53
C PRO A 130 20.96 33.18 -33.62
N THR A 131 21.13 33.72 -34.84
CA THR A 131 20.73 35.07 -35.25
C THR A 131 19.56 35.02 -36.25
N VAL A 132 18.70 34.01 -36.15
CA VAL A 132 17.54 33.86 -37.04
C VAL A 132 16.28 34.21 -36.27
N ASP A 133 15.48 35.10 -36.84
CA ASP A 133 14.15 35.49 -36.37
C ASP A 133 13.24 34.25 -36.23
N HIS A 134 13.16 33.71 -35.01
CA HIS A 134 12.56 32.40 -34.72
C HIS A 134 11.02 32.38 -34.85
N GLY A 135 10.34 33.52 -34.78
CA GLY A 135 8.87 33.60 -34.73
C GLY A 135 8.15 33.18 -36.02
N ALA A 136 8.77 33.37 -37.18
CA ALA A 136 8.15 33.06 -38.48
C ALA A 136 8.30 31.57 -38.90
N TYR A 137 9.33 30.87 -38.41
CA TYR A 137 9.59 29.47 -38.77
C TYR A 137 8.65 28.51 -38.03
N TYR A 138 8.44 28.71 -36.72
CA TYR A 138 7.60 27.83 -35.90
C TYR A 138 6.09 28.03 -36.12
N SER A 139 5.65 29.22 -36.51
CA SER A 139 4.23 29.52 -36.76
C SER A 139 3.65 28.77 -37.96
N ASN A 140 4.43 28.63 -39.04
CA ASN A 140 4.05 27.84 -40.22
C ASN A 140 4.02 26.34 -39.91
N GLU A 141 5.01 25.82 -39.18
CA GLU A 141 5.08 24.42 -38.77
C GLU A 141 3.93 24.04 -37.81
N LEU A 142 3.63 24.92 -36.84
CA LEU A 142 2.52 24.74 -35.91
C LEU A 142 1.17 24.69 -36.64
N SER A 143 0.96 25.59 -37.62
CA SER A 143 -0.28 25.62 -38.41
C SER A 143 -0.49 24.33 -39.21
N MET A 144 0.58 23.79 -39.80
CA MET A 144 0.51 22.49 -40.52
C MET A 144 0.22 21.32 -39.57
N LEU A 145 0.88 21.26 -38.42
CA LEU A 145 0.68 20.21 -37.42
C LEU A 145 -0.72 20.29 -36.79
N GLU A 146 -1.22 21.49 -36.54
CA GLU A 146 -2.58 21.69 -36.06
C GLU A 146 -3.62 21.24 -37.09
N ALA A 147 -3.43 21.56 -38.37
CA ALA A 147 -4.30 21.09 -39.45
C ALA A 147 -4.27 19.56 -39.59
N TYR A 148 -3.10 18.93 -39.37
CA TYR A 148 -2.96 17.47 -39.32
C TYR A 148 -3.74 16.88 -38.15
N PHE A 149 -3.52 17.36 -36.92
CA PHE A 149 -4.20 16.82 -35.73
C PHE A 149 -5.70 17.10 -35.71
N SER A 150 -6.16 18.20 -36.30
CA SER A 150 -7.60 18.50 -36.43
C SER A 150 -8.35 17.49 -37.31
N LYS A 151 -7.66 16.75 -38.18
CA LYS A 151 -8.24 15.70 -39.03
C LYS A 151 -8.32 14.34 -38.33
N ILE A 152 -7.47 14.10 -37.34
CA ILE A 152 -7.26 12.77 -36.73
C ILE A 152 -7.83 12.72 -35.31
N LEU A 153 -7.73 13.82 -34.56
CA LEU A 153 -8.20 13.89 -33.19
C LEU A 153 -9.61 14.49 -33.11
N GLN A 154 -10.36 14.07 -32.08
CA GLN A 154 -11.61 14.73 -31.74
C GLN A 154 -11.31 16.15 -31.19
N GLY A 155 -12.19 17.11 -31.46
CA GLY A 155 -11.98 18.50 -31.03
C GLY A 155 -11.77 18.66 -29.52
N LYS A 156 -12.40 17.81 -28.70
CA LYS A 156 -12.18 17.76 -27.23
C LYS A 156 -10.78 17.31 -26.84
N ASP A 157 -10.13 16.46 -27.63
CA ASP A 157 -8.80 15.92 -27.38
C ASP A 157 -7.73 16.91 -27.80
N LEU A 158 -7.89 17.55 -28.97
CA LEU A 158 -7.04 18.66 -29.39
C LEU A 158 -7.10 19.83 -28.39
N LYS A 159 -8.31 20.19 -27.93
CA LYS A 159 -8.48 21.21 -26.87
C LYS A 159 -7.77 20.80 -25.58
N ALA A 160 -7.89 19.55 -25.16
CA ALA A 160 -7.20 19.05 -23.96
C ALA A 160 -5.66 19.12 -24.10
N ILE A 161 -5.10 18.85 -25.29
CA ILE A 161 -3.66 19.00 -25.55
C ILE A 161 -3.24 20.46 -25.37
N LYS A 162 -3.96 21.41 -25.97
CA LYS A 162 -3.65 22.85 -25.87
C LYS A 162 -3.74 23.34 -24.42
N GLU A 163 -4.87 23.09 -23.76
CA GLU A 163 -5.08 23.50 -22.35
C GLU A 163 -4.01 22.92 -21.42
N LYS A 164 -3.63 21.64 -21.61
CA LYS A 164 -2.59 21.02 -20.77
C LYS A 164 -1.19 21.51 -21.10
N THR A 165 -0.95 21.89 -22.35
CA THR A 165 0.30 22.52 -22.74
C THR A 165 0.48 23.84 -22.03
N GLU A 166 -0.52 24.71 -22.07
CA GLU A 166 -0.49 26.02 -21.39
C GLU A 166 -0.29 25.85 -19.87
N GLN A 167 -1.11 25.02 -19.22
CA GLN A 167 -1.04 24.81 -17.76
C GLN A 167 0.34 24.29 -17.32
N ILE A 168 0.87 23.29 -18.02
CA ILE A 168 2.16 22.68 -17.65
C ILE A 168 3.34 23.61 -18.00
N ALA A 169 3.26 24.36 -19.11
CA ALA A 169 4.27 25.37 -19.43
C ALA A 169 4.29 26.49 -18.38
N GLU A 170 3.13 27.01 -17.98
CA GLU A 170 3.01 28.00 -16.92
C GLU A 170 3.59 27.49 -15.58
N ALA A 171 3.23 26.27 -15.17
CA ALA A 171 3.77 25.66 -13.96
C ALA A 171 5.29 25.47 -14.03
N SER A 172 5.80 25.07 -15.20
CA SER A 172 7.24 24.93 -15.45
C SER A 172 7.99 26.26 -15.27
N MET A 173 7.43 27.36 -15.77
CA MET A 173 7.99 28.70 -15.55
C MET A 173 7.96 29.10 -14.07
N LYS A 174 6.83 28.90 -13.39
CA LYS A 174 6.68 29.21 -11.95
C LYS A 174 7.66 28.42 -11.08
N LEU A 175 7.89 27.15 -11.40
CA LEU A 175 8.88 26.32 -10.70
C LEU A 175 10.31 26.85 -10.87
N ASN A 176 10.68 27.29 -12.07
CA ASN A 176 12.01 27.85 -12.35
C ASN A 176 12.21 29.24 -11.75
N ALA A 177 11.14 30.04 -11.64
CA ALA A 177 11.18 31.35 -11.00
C ALA A 177 11.20 31.29 -9.46
N ASN A 178 10.90 30.14 -8.85
CA ASN A 178 10.77 30.00 -7.41
C ASN A 178 12.15 29.83 -6.72
N PRO A 179 12.67 30.81 -5.96
CA PRO A 179 13.98 30.73 -5.31
C PRO A 179 14.06 29.63 -4.23
N SER A 180 12.91 29.14 -3.75
CA SER A 180 12.83 28.07 -2.76
C SER A 180 13.30 26.73 -3.34
N GLY A 181 14.36 26.17 -2.76
CA GLY A 181 14.90 24.88 -3.19
C GLY A 181 15.72 24.92 -4.48
N ILE A 182 16.33 26.07 -4.85
CA ILE A 182 17.18 26.17 -6.04
C ILE A 182 18.65 25.84 -5.75
N GLY A 183 19.11 24.75 -6.36
CA GLY A 183 20.44 24.67 -6.99
C GLY A 183 21.65 24.76 -6.07
N TYR A 184 21.59 24.25 -4.84
CA TYR A 184 22.79 24.16 -4.03
C TYR A 184 23.80 23.25 -4.74
N ASP A 185 24.91 23.81 -5.23
CA ASP A 185 25.84 23.07 -6.10
C ASP A 185 26.42 21.82 -5.43
N GLN A 186 26.41 21.75 -4.10
CA GLN A 186 26.81 20.56 -3.35
C GLN A 186 25.88 19.37 -3.61
N ASP A 187 24.59 19.59 -3.86
CA ASP A 187 23.65 18.52 -4.15
C ASP A 187 23.97 17.82 -5.47
N LYS A 188 24.40 18.58 -6.49
CA LYS A 188 24.85 18.02 -7.78
C LYS A 188 26.07 17.12 -7.61
N CYS A 189 27.03 17.53 -6.77
CA CYS A 189 28.22 16.72 -6.46
C CYS A 189 27.86 15.40 -5.75
N LEU A 190 26.84 15.44 -4.89
CA LEU A 190 26.35 14.27 -4.14
C LEU A 190 25.36 13.42 -4.96
N GLY A 191 24.77 13.99 -6.01
CA GLY A 191 23.70 13.41 -6.82
C GLY A 191 22.33 13.42 -6.12
N THR A 192 22.18 14.20 -5.04
CA THR A 192 20.93 14.30 -4.26
C THR A 192 19.87 15.12 -4.98
N ASP A 193 20.26 16.00 -5.91
CA ASP A 193 19.38 16.75 -6.81
C ASP A 193 18.57 15.83 -7.75
N LYS A 194 19.04 14.60 -7.97
CA LYS A 194 18.37 13.56 -8.77
C LYS A 194 17.30 12.79 -8.00
N THR A 195 17.14 13.07 -6.71
CA THR A 195 16.22 12.36 -5.82
C THR A 195 15.23 13.31 -5.18
N VAL A 196 14.07 12.80 -4.76
CA VAL A 196 13.12 13.57 -3.95
C VAL A 196 13.58 13.52 -2.49
N PHE A 197 13.87 14.70 -1.93
CA PHE A 197 14.27 14.85 -0.52
C PHE A 197 13.10 14.61 0.43
N SER A 198 13.38 13.98 1.57
CA SER A 198 12.41 13.77 2.65
C SER A 198 13.13 13.57 3.99
N ILE A 199 12.40 13.63 5.09
CA ILE A 199 12.87 13.17 6.41
C ILE A 199 12.13 11.89 6.78
N LEU A 200 12.83 10.87 7.30
CA LEU A 200 12.16 9.65 7.75
C LEU A 200 11.60 9.89 9.16
N GLY A 201 10.30 10.20 9.24
CA GLY A 201 9.61 10.58 10.48
C GLY A 201 9.20 12.05 10.50
N PRO A 202 8.87 12.61 11.68
CA PRO A 202 8.42 13.99 11.77
C PRO A 202 9.45 15.00 11.23
N HIS A 203 9.03 15.85 10.30
CA HIS A 203 9.90 16.82 9.62
C HIS A 203 9.74 18.24 10.21
N LEU A 204 10.74 18.69 10.96
CA LEU A 204 10.75 19.98 11.68
C LEU A 204 11.34 21.16 10.90
N GLY A 205 11.92 20.90 9.71
CA GLY A 205 12.48 21.91 8.81
C GLY A 205 11.41 22.79 8.18
N HIS A 206 10.90 23.75 8.95
CA HIS A 206 9.80 24.63 8.56
C HIS A 206 10.10 25.54 7.38
N TYR A 207 11.37 25.80 7.11
CA TYR A 207 11.86 26.57 5.96
C TYR A 207 11.68 25.87 4.60
N TYR A 208 11.21 24.62 4.56
CA TYR A 208 10.80 23.94 3.32
C TYR A 208 9.33 24.18 2.94
N GLY A 209 8.53 24.78 3.84
CA GLY A 209 7.13 25.09 3.63
C GLY A 209 6.20 24.38 4.62
N ASP A 210 4.91 24.75 4.60
CA ASP A 210 3.92 24.28 5.59
C ASP A 210 3.00 23.16 5.08
N ILE A 211 3.18 22.69 3.84
CA ILE A 211 2.46 21.52 3.34
C ILE A 211 3.31 20.29 3.63
N PHE A 212 2.78 19.34 4.39
CA PHE A 212 3.44 18.06 4.68
C PHE A 212 2.88 16.98 3.77
N ILE A 213 3.76 16.30 3.05
CA ILE A 213 3.44 15.13 2.23
C ILE A 213 4.06 13.91 2.91
N VAL A 214 3.22 13.02 3.40
CA VAL A 214 3.65 11.74 3.99
C VAL A 214 3.59 10.67 2.92
N PHE A 215 4.70 9.98 2.68
CA PHE A 215 4.76 8.89 1.71
C PHE A 215 4.49 7.54 2.36
N LYS A 216 3.93 6.63 1.55
CA LYS A 216 3.84 5.20 1.83
C LYS A 216 5.24 4.64 2.11
N ARG A 217 5.38 3.79 3.13
CA ARG A 217 6.67 3.26 3.61
C ARG A 217 7.40 2.44 2.53
N GLU A 218 6.61 1.83 1.66
CA GLU A 218 7.01 0.94 0.59
C GLU A 218 7.96 1.62 -0.41
N ILE A 219 7.93 2.96 -0.53
CA ILE A 219 8.84 3.69 -1.42
C ILE A 219 10.30 3.52 -1.04
N LEU A 220 10.61 3.27 0.25
CA LEU A 220 11.98 3.04 0.72
C LEU A 220 12.56 1.69 0.28
N HIS A 221 11.74 0.81 -0.31
CA HIS A 221 12.17 -0.47 -0.89
C HIS A 221 12.43 -0.35 -2.41
N HIS A 222 12.25 0.83 -2.99
CA HIS A 222 12.63 1.10 -4.37
C HIS A 222 14.16 1.03 -4.53
N PRO A 223 14.71 0.49 -5.63
CA PRO A 223 16.16 0.41 -5.83
C PRO A 223 16.84 1.79 -5.80
N ASP A 224 16.18 2.82 -6.35
CA ASP A 224 16.68 4.20 -6.33
C ASP A 224 16.46 4.95 -5.00
N ALA A 225 15.71 4.36 -4.05
CA ALA A 225 15.55 4.96 -2.74
C ALA A 225 16.75 4.67 -1.85
N ASN A 226 17.15 5.64 -1.04
CA ASN A 226 18.16 5.45 0.00
C ASN A 226 17.99 6.51 1.09
N PHE A 227 18.72 6.37 2.18
CA PHE A 227 18.70 7.36 3.26
C PHE A 227 20.00 7.32 4.08
N THR A 228 20.26 8.39 4.82
CA THR A 228 21.41 8.56 5.71
C THR A 228 20.98 9.04 7.10
N ILE A 229 21.84 8.87 8.11
CA ILE A 229 21.56 9.29 9.51
C ILE A 229 21.41 10.81 9.68
N GLN A 230 21.86 11.57 8.69
CA GLN A 230 21.85 13.03 8.63
C GLN A 230 21.98 13.48 7.18
N ALA A 231 21.90 14.79 6.95
CA ALA A 231 21.96 15.38 5.63
C ALA A 231 23.24 15.02 4.87
N ALA A 232 23.12 14.67 3.59
CA ALA A 232 24.21 14.36 2.69
C ALA A 232 25.19 15.55 2.56
N THR A 233 24.68 16.77 2.56
CA THR A 233 25.46 18.02 2.54
C THR A 233 26.37 18.18 3.76
N SER A 234 26.13 17.45 4.86
CA SER A 234 27.06 17.43 5.99
C SER A 234 28.42 16.78 5.65
N PHE A 235 28.48 15.92 4.63
CA PHE A 235 29.74 15.36 4.16
C PHE A 235 30.57 16.41 3.42
N THR A 236 29.93 17.21 2.56
CA THR A 236 30.63 18.26 1.80
C THR A 236 31.16 19.36 2.70
N THR A 237 30.46 19.69 3.79
CA THR A 237 30.93 20.67 4.80
C THR A 237 31.94 20.09 5.81
N GLY A 238 32.10 18.76 5.88
CA GLY A 238 32.90 18.08 6.91
C GLY A 238 32.18 17.92 8.26
N SER A 239 30.98 18.47 8.42
CA SER A 239 30.17 18.34 9.65
C SER A 239 29.83 16.88 9.99
N ALA A 240 29.82 15.98 9.01
CA ALA A 240 29.63 14.55 9.21
C ALA A 240 30.66 13.91 10.13
N PHE A 241 31.93 14.33 10.05
CA PHE A 241 33.01 13.73 10.83
C PHE A 241 33.01 14.19 12.29
N ILE A 242 32.40 15.36 12.57
CA ILE A 242 32.19 15.86 13.93
C ILE A 242 31.03 15.12 14.61
N THR A 243 29.94 14.94 13.87
CA THR A 243 28.69 14.34 14.39
C THR A 243 28.71 12.82 14.40
N ARG A 244 29.56 12.21 13.57
CA ARG A 244 29.74 10.75 13.43
C ARG A 244 31.24 10.42 13.49
N PRO A 245 31.88 10.53 14.66
CA PRO A 245 33.34 10.37 14.81
C PRO A 245 33.85 8.96 14.45
N TRP A 246 32.98 7.95 14.40
CA TRP A 246 33.32 6.63 13.88
C TRP A 246 33.51 6.57 12.35
N LEU A 247 33.19 7.64 11.60
CA LEU A 247 33.61 7.78 10.20
C LEU A 247 35.13 8.00 10.06
N GLY A 248 35.83 8.28 11.17
CA GLY A 248 37.25 8.56 11.19
C GLY A 248 37.56 10.03 10.96
N THR A 249 38.83 10.32 10.64
CA THR A 249 39.29 11.67 10.33
C THR A 249 38.72 12.13 8.99
N ASP A 250 38.31 13.39 8.91
CA ASP A 250 37.87 14.02 7.67
C ASP A 250 38.99 13.99 6.61
N PRO A 251 38.77 13.38 5.43
CA PRO A 251 39.78 13.31 4.37
C PRO A 251 40.05 14.67 3.70
N GLY A 252 39.29 15.71 4.01
CA GLY A 252 39.49 17.09 3.55
C GLY A 252 39.07 17.37 2.10
N SER A 253 39.18 16.39 1.20
CA SER A 253 38.81 16.55 -0.21
C SER A 253 37.35 16.19 -0.49
N ILE A 254 36.68 16.97 -1.35
CA ILE A 254 35.27 16.71 -1.76
C ILE A 254 35.10 15.32 -2.39
N PRO A 255 35.94 14.84 -3.33
CA PRO A 255 35.75 13.52 -3.94
C PRO A 255 35.79 12.37 -2.92
N GLU A 256 36.73 12.40 -1.97
CA GLU A 256 36.81 11.36 -0.92
C GLU A 256 35.63 11.46 0.06
N ARG A 257 35.20 12.69 0.42
CA ARG A 257 33.97 12.90 1.21
C ARG A 257 32.73 12.34 0.50
N VAL A 258 32.59 12.56 -0.80
CA VAL A 258 31.49 12.02 -1.63
C VAL A 258 31.54 10.49 -1.69
N LYS A 259 32.75 9.90 -1.79
CA LYS A 259 32.94 8.44 -1.75
C LYS A 259 32.50 7.85 -0.41
N LEU A 260 32.86 8.49 0.71
CA LEU A 260 32.42 8.11 2.04
C LEU A 260 30.91 8.26 2.22
N TYR A 261 30.32 9.36 1.72
CA TYR A 261 28.87 9.53 1.67
C TYR A 261 28.20 8.35 0.96
N ARG A 262 28.68 7.99 -0.24
CA ARG A 262 28.14 6.86 -1.02
C ARG A 262 28.17 5.55 -0.24
N GLY A 263 29.25 5.28 0.49
CA GLY A 263 29.37 4.10 1.35
C GLY A 263 28.57 4.14 2.65
N SER A 264 27.94 5.27 2.99
CA SER A 264 27.18 5.46 4.22
C SER A 264 25.66 5.39 4.06
N LYS A 265 25.19 5.19 2.83
CA LYS A 265 23.76 5.11 2.49
C LYS A 265 23.15 3.78 2.92
N PHE A 266 21.92 3.84 3.39
CA PHE A 266 21.08 2.69 3.70
C PHE A 266 19.93 2.58 2.69
N ASN A 267 19.44 1.36 2.46
CA ASN A 267 18.25 1.07 1.68
C ASN A 267 17.42 0.02 2.43
N ALA A 268 16.09 0.20 2.51
CA ALA A 268 15.22 -0.69 3.28
C ALA A 268 15.03 -2.08 2.65
N SER A 269 15.40 -2.26 1.39
CA SER A 269 15.39 -3.55 0.70
C SER A 269 16.57 -4.44 1.07
N ILE A 270 17.57 -3.91 1.79
CA ILE A 270 18.80 -4.64 2.16
C ILE A 270 18.62 -5.26 3.54
N PRO A 271 18.71 -6.60 3.70
CA PRO A 271 18.61 -7.24 5.00
C PRO A 271 19.59 -6.67 6.03
N GLY A 272 19.13 -6.44 7.27
CA GLY A 272 19.94 -5.91 8.36
C GLY A 272 20.16 -4.40 8.35
N TYR A 273 19.59 -3.67 7.38
CA TYR A 273 19.67 -2.20 7.35
C TYR A 273 19.18 -1.58 8.67
N ASP A 274 18.09 -2.09 9.21
CA ASP A 274 17.40 -1.61 10.41
C ASP A 274 18.30 -1.72 11.65
N TYR A 275 19.03 -2.81 11.78
CA TYR A 275 20.00 -3.00 12.86
C TYR A 275 21.18 -2.02 12.75
N ALA A 276 21.74 -1.86 11.55
CA ALA A 276 22.85 -0.92 11.33
C ALA A 276 22.43 0.53 11.59
N VAL A 277 21.26 0.93 11.08
CA VAL A 277 20.68 2.27 11.29
C VAL A 277 20.38 2.50 12.77
N ALA A 278 19.83 1.51 13.48
CA ALA A 278 19.51 1.66 14.90
C ALA A 278 20.76 1.83 15.76
N LEU A 279 21.81 1.04 15.51
CA LEU A 279 23.09 1.20 16.21
C LEU A 279 23.66 2.61 16.01
N GLU A 280 23.63 3.10 14.78
CA GLU A 280 24.15 4.41 14.47
C GLU A 280 23.30 5.53 15.08
N LEU A 281 21.97 5.38 15.05
CA LEU A 281 21.06 6.34 15.66
C LEU A 281 21.22 6.40 17.19
N ILE A 282 21.42 5.26 17.85
CA ILE A 282 21.74 5.20 19.28
C ILE A 282 23.03 5.98 19.56
N ALA A 283 24.09 5.72 18.79
CA ALA A 283 25.37 6.38 18.97
C ALA A 283 25.28 7.91 18.75
N VAL A 284 24.59 8.35 17.69
CA VAL A 284 24.36 9.79 17.42
C VAL A 284 23.50 10.44 18.51
N THR A 285 22.48 9.73 19.00
CA THR A 285 21.63 10.21 20.10
C THR A 285 22.45 10.37 21.38
N SER A 286 23.32 9.40 21.69
CA SER A 286 24.20 9.45 22.84
C SER A 286 25.14 10.67 22.82
N LEU A 287 25.73 10.99 21.66
CA LEU A 287 26.53 12.21 21.48
C LEU A 287 25.67 13.47 21.63
N GLY A 288 24.50 13.50 20.98
CA GLY A 288 23.59 14.65 21.01
C GLY A 288 23.10 14.97 22.43
N LEU A 289 22.90 13.94 23.26
CA LEU A 289 22.50 14.06 24.66
C LEU A 289 23.69 14.07 25.63
N LYS A 290 24.93 14.01 25.15
CA LYS A 290 26.17 13.98 25.95
C LYS A 290 26.18 12.89 27.04
N LYS A 291 25.74 11.68 26.69
CA LYS A 291 25.64 10.54 27.64
C LYS A 291 26.78 9.53 27.56
N GLU A 292 27.51 9.46 26.44
CA GLU A 292 28.67 8.56 26.24
C GLU A 292 28.36 7.07 26.56
N THR A 293 27.16 6.63 26.17
CA THR A 293 26.67 5.26 26.35
C THR A 293 25.86 4.76 25.17
N MET A 294 25.87 3.46 24.92
CA MET A 294 24.94 2.79 24.00
C MET A 294 23.59 2.42 24.66
N ASP A 295 23.43 2.65 25.96
CA ASP A 295 22.20 2.45 26.72
C ASP A 295 21.23 3.62 26.47
N ILE A 296 20.68 3.64 25.26
CA ILE A 296 19.73 4.64 24.77
C ILE A 296 18.44 3.92 24.42
N ASP A 297 17.35 4.32 25.05
CA ASP A 297 16.02 3.81 24.74
C ASP A 297 15.33 4.59 23.60
N PHE A 298 14.12 4.14 23.25
CA PHE A 298 13.33 4.73 22.17
C PHE A 298 12.87 6.17 22.48
N ASP A 299 12.54 6.47 23.73
CA ASP A 299 12.03 7.79 24.13
C ASP A 299 13.14 8.84 24.04
N GLN A 300 14.37 8.47 24.41
CA GLN A 300 15.55 9.32 24.26
C GLN A 300 15.90 9.61 22.80
N VAL A 301 15.70 8.64 21.89
CA VAL A 301 15.85 8.87 20.44
C VAL A 301 14.90 9.97 19.98
N PHE A 302 13.64 9.91 20.42
CA PHE A 302 12.62 10.92 20.08
C PHE A 302 12.86 12.27 20.78
N GLU A 303 13.32 12.26 22.03
CA GLU A 303 13.72 13.47 22.76
C GLU A 303 14.77 14.25 21.95
N ARG A 304 15.83 13.58 21.51
CA ARG A 304 16.87 14.17 20.67
C ARG A 304 16.32 14.61 19.32
N TRP A 305 15.46 13.81 18.70
CA TRP A 305 14.85 14.12 17.42
C TRP A 305 14.04 15.42 17.45
N PHE A 306 13.19 15.62 18.46
CA PHE A 306 12.34 16.81 18.56
C PHE A 306 13.11 18.10 18.84
N GLN A 307 14.36 17.99 19.26
CA GLN A 307 15.26 19.12 19.52
C GLN A 307 16.22 19.38 18.35
N ALA A 308 16.33 18.47 17.40
CA ALA A 308 17.28 18.54 16.29
C ALA A 308 16.67 19.21 15.05
N ASP A 309 17.48 20.01 14.35
CA ASP A 309 17.12 20.43 12.98
C ASP A 309 17.02 19.21 12.06
N SER A 310 16.16 19.28 11.05
CA SER A 310 15.93 18.16 10.12
C SER A 310 17.20 17.68 9.40
N HIS A 311 18.21 18.52 9.19
CA HIS A 311 19.50 18.09 8.62
C HIS A 311 20.30 17.16 9.56
N LEU A 312 19.96 17.10 10.84
CA LEU A 312 20.62 16.25 11.84
C LEU A 312 19.80 14.98 12.14
N THR A 313 18.77 14.71 11.35
CA THR A 313 17.88 13.54 11.46
C THR A 313 17.97 12.68 10.20
N LEU A 314 17.27 11.54 10.16
CA LEU A 314 17.32 10.63 9.01
C LEU A 314 16.85 11.34 7.73
N GLU A 315 17.77 11.57 6.80
CA GLU A 315 17.50 12.18 5.49
C GLU A 315 17.22 11.08 4.47
N GLY A 316 16.06 11.16 3.81
CA GLY A 316 15.62 10.24 2.78
C GLY A 316 15.76 10.81 1.37
N HIS A 317 16.35 10.03 0.49
CA HIS A 317 16.49 10.28 -0.94
C HIS A 317 15.63 9.27 -1.69
N LEU A 318 14.49 9.73 -2.17
CA LEU A 318 13.47 8.91 -2.83
C LEU A 318 13.63 8.98 -4.36
N PRO A 319 12.98 8.09 -5.13
CA PRO A 319 13.09 8.07 -6.59
C PRO A 319 12.78 9.43 -7.22
N GLN A 320 13.39 9.71 -8.38
CA GLN A 320 13.31 11.01 -9.05
C GLN A 320 11.85 11.47 -9.29
N LEU A 321 10.97 10.51 -9.56
CA LEU A 321 9.54 10.72 -9.77
C LEU A 321 8.74 9.80 -8.84
N ILE A 322 7.79 10.37 -8.09
CA ILE A 322 6.93 9.61 -7.18
C ILE A 322 5.46 9.85 -7.54
N PRO A 323 4.73 8.85 -8.02
CA PRO A 323 3.31 8.98 -8.34
C PRO A 323 2.47 9.41 -7.13
N LEU A 324 1.35 10.12 -7.35
CA LEU A 324 0.46 10.54 -6.26
C LEU A 324 -0.08 9.37 -5.43
N ASP A 325 -0.17 8.17 -6.01
CA ASP A 325 -0.62 6.96 -5.31
C ASP A 325 0.33 6.51 -4.19
N TYR A 326 1.58 6.97 -4.20
CA TYR A 326 2.55 6.75 -3.12
C TYR A 326 2.46 7.78 -2.00
N ILE A 327 1.66 8.84 -2.15
CA ILE A 327 1.35 9.75 -1.06
C ILE A 327 0.32 9.05 -0.16
N ASP A 328 0.70 8.82 1.09
CA ASP A 328 -0.15 8.22 2.12
C ASP A 328 -1.11 9.25 2.71
N HIS A 329 -0.60 10.44 3.05
CA HIS A 329 -1.40 11.50 3.68
C HIS A 329 -0.82 12.90 3.38
N VAL A 330 -1.68 13.92 3.33
CA VAL A 330 -1.28 15.34 3.21
C VAL A 330 -1.80 16.14 4.41
N TYR A 331 -0.95 16.97 5.01
CA TYR A 331 -1.39 18.01 5.95
C TYR A 331 -1.19 19.39 5.32
N ILE A 332 -2.21 20.24 5.44
CA ILE A 332 -2.19 21.58 4.89
C ILE A 332 -2.90 22.56 5.84
N PRO A 333 -2.37 23.79 6.03
CA PRO A 333 -3.10 24.85 6.71
C PRO A 333 -4.36 25.26 5.94
N ASN A 334 -5.45 25.57 6.65
CA ASN A 334 -6.73 25.95 6.06
C ASN A 334 -6.62 27.15 5.11
N ASN A 335 -5.90 28.19 5.53
CA ASN A 335 -5.72 29.36 4.70
C ASN A 335 -4.93 29.05 3.41
N LEU A 336 -3.88 28.22 3.48
CA LEU A 336 -3.12 27.80 2.30
C LEU A 336 -3.98 26.95 1.37
N TYR A 337 -4.77 26.02 1.92
CA TYR A 337 -5.72 25.24 1.13
C TYR A 337 -6.70 26.14 0.35
N ASN A 338 -7.22 27.19 1.00
CA ASN A 338 -8.14 28.14 0.38
C ASN A 338 -7.46 29.02 -0.70
N THR A 339 -6.14 29.21 -0.64
CA THR A 339 -5.38 29.92 -1.68
C THR A 339 -5.03 29.07 -2.90
N LEU A 340 -5.15 27.74 -2.82
CA LEU A 340 -4.91 26.87 -3.98
C LEU A 340 -5.96 27.11 -5.06
N SER A 341 -5.57 26.94 -6.32
CA SER A 341 -6.50 27.04 -7.45
C SER A 341 -7.65 26.04 -7.33
N HIS A 342 -8.82 26.37 -7.90
CA HIS A 342 -9.96 25.46 -7.94
C HIS A 342 -9.62 24.11 -8.63
N ALA A 343 -8.70 24.12 -9.61
CA ALA A 343 -8.23 22.90 -10.23
C ALA A 343 -7.46 22.01 -9.24
N SER A 344 -6.54 22.61 -8.46
CA SER A 344 -5.79 21.92 -7.40
C SER A 344 -6.69 21.37 -6.31
N GLN A 345 -7.65 22.15 -5.81
CA GLN A 345 -8.61 21.69 -4.80
C GLN A 345 -9.43 20.47 -5.30
N ARG A 346 -9.89 20.49 -6.57
CA ARG A 346 -10.56 19.34 -7.18
C ARG A 346 -9.62 18.14 -7.32
N ALA A 347 -8.37 18.35 -7.72
CA ALA A 347 -7.38 17.29 -7.84
C ALA A 347 -7.09 16.62 -6.48
N ILE A 348 -7.00 17.41 -5.42
CA ILE A 348 -6.85 16.91 -4.04
C ILE A 348 -8.03 16.01 -3.68
N ASN A 349 -9.26 16.47 -3.88
CA ASN A 349 -10.46 15.70 -3.56
C ASN A 349 -10.54 14.39 -4.36
N ALA A 350 -10.12 14.42 -5.63
CA ALA A 350 -10.11 13.24 -6.50
C ALA A 350 -9.07 12.20 -6.08
N ASN A 351 -7.84 12.64 -5.76
CA ASN A 351 -6.70 11.74 -5.51
C ASN A 351 -6.59 11.29 -4.05
N PHE A 352 -6.84 12.18 -3.09
CA PHE A 352 -6.57 11.91 -1.68
C PHE A 352 -7.82 11.55 -0.88
N LYS A 353 -9.00 12.06 -1.24
CA LYS A 353 -10.27 11.81 -0.52
C LYS A 353 -10.11 12.06 0.99
N HIS A 354 -10.10 11.01 1.81
CA HIS A 354 -9.95 11.08 3.28
C HIS A 354 -8.49 11.14 3.75
N ARG A 355 -7.51 11.15 2.82
CA ARG A 355 -6.06 11.17 3.10
C ARG A 355 -5.48 12.59 3.12
N ILE A 356 -6.30 13.57 3.46
CA ILE A 356 -5.89 14.96 3.66
C ILE A 356 -6.45 15.47 4.98
N THR A 357 -5.63 16.22 5.71
CA THR A 357 -6.04 16.94 6.92
C THR A 357 -5.78 18.42 6.71
N VAL A 358 -6.87 19.18 6.67
CA VAL A 358 -6.84 20.64 6.68
C VAL A 358 -6.89 21.10 8.14
N ILE A 359 -5.87 21.82 8.60
CA ILE A 359 -5.76 22.28 9.99
C ILE A 359 -6.00 23.79 10.03
N ASP A 360 -6.86 24.23 10.96
CA ASP A 360 -7.14 25.65 11.13
C ASP A 360 -5.90 26.40 11.65
N HIS A 361 -5.37 27.30 10.82
CA HIS A 361 -4.10 27.98 11.04
C HIS A 361 -3.89 29.15 10.05
N ASP A 362 -3.32 30.25 10.55
CA ASP A 362 -2.89 31.42 9.77
C ASP A 362 -1.53 31.15 9.10
N GLY A 363 -1.51 30.35 8.02
CA GLY A 363 -0.32 30.04 7.23
C GLY A 363 0.34 31.27 6.59
N GLU A 364 1.65 31.20 6.38
CA GLU A 364 2.39 32.21 5.62
C GLU A 364 2.71 31.66 4.23
N THR A 365 2.31 32.39 3.18
CA THR A 365 2.49 31.99 1.77
C THR A 365 3.94 32.16 1.29
N ASN A 366 4.67 33.13 1.83
CA ASN A 366 6.06 33.43 1.50
C ASN A 366 6.93 33.30 2.74
N GLN A 367 7.93 32.43 2.68
CA GLN A 367 8.82 32.20 3.82
C GLN A 367 10.25 32.58 3.46
N PRO A 368 10.90 33.46 4.24
CA PRO A 368 12.32 33.70 4.07
C PRO A 368 13.08 32.40 4.37
N HIS A 369 14.18 32.17 3.66
CA HIS A 369 15.04 30.98 3.79
C HIS A 369 15.71 30.79 5.17
N GLY A 370 15.41 31.65 6.15
CA GLY A 370 15.94 31.57 7.51
C GLY A 370 14.99 32.19 8.54
N PRO A 371 15.19 31.89 9.84
CA PRO A 371 16.27 31.06 10.39
C PRO A 371 16.02 29.55 10.23
N ARG A 372 17.10 28.78 10.05
CA ARG A 372 17.06 27.31 10.11
C ARG A 372 16.84 26.86 11.55
N GLY A 373 16.19 25.72 11.74
CA GLY A 373 16.00 25.12 13.06
C GLY A 373 14.69 24.33 13.19
N PRO A 374 14.52 23.64 14.32
CA PRO A 374 13.35 22.79 14.57
C PRO A 374 12.07 23.57 14.91
N LYS A 375 12.19 24.86 15.26
CA LYS A 375 11.06 25.69 15.70
C LYS A 375 10.84 26.87 14.74
N PRO A 376 9.62 27.05 14.21
CA PRO A 376 9.26 28.23 13.46
C PRO A 376 9.39 29.50 14.32
N SER A 377 9.66 30.65 13.68
CA SER A 377 9.68 31.96 14.35
C SER A 377 8.28 32.41 14.79
N SER A 378 7.24 32.07 14.02
CA SER A 378 5.85 32.38 14.32
C SER A 378 5.22 31.36 15.28
N LYS A 379 4.60 31.83 16.36
CA LYS A 379 3.90 30.97 17.33
C LYS A 379 2.75 30.19 16.71
N SER A 380 2.01 30.80 15.78
CA SER A 380 0.94 30.10 15.05
C SER A 380 1.53 28.91 14.29
N ARG A 381 2.60 29.16 13.51
CA ARG A 381 3.27 28.12 12.71
C ARG A 381 3.85 27.01 13.57
N GLN A 382 4.40 27.37 14.73
CA GLN A 382 4.84 26.41 15.71
C GLN A 382 3.68 25.51 16.18
N LEU A 383 2.52 26.07 16.54
CA LEU A 383 1.35 25.29 16.95
C LEU A 383 0.85 24.34 15.84
N TYR A 384 0.84 24.80 14.58
CA TYR A 384 0.50 23.94 13.44
C TYR A 384 1.50 22.79 13.29
N GLN A 385 2.81 23.09 13.28
CA GLN A 385 3.83 22.06 13.19
C GLN A 385 3.74 21.06 14.34
N GLU A 386 3.56 21.53 15.57
CA GLU A 386 3.40 20.67 16.76
C GLU A 386 2.16 19.76 16.63
N SER A 387 1.05 20.29 16.10
CA SER A 387 -0.16 19.51 15.83
C SER A 387 0.08 18.37 14.83
N VAL A 388 0.70 18.68 13.68
CA VAL A 388 1.04 17.68 12.66
C VAL A 388 2.01 16.63 13.22
N VAL A 389 3.07 17.09 13.90
CA VAL A 389 4.10 16.22 14.49
C VAL A 389 3.51 15.29 15.55
N LYS A 390 2.59 15.78 16.38
CA LYS A 390 1.87 14.97 17.37
C LYS A 390 1.03 13.89 16.71
N ASP A 391 0.31 14.20 15.64
CA ASP A 391 -0.48 13.20 14.90
C ASP A 391 0.43 12.15 14.23
N LEU A 392 1.52 12.59 13.59
CA LEU A 392 2.52 11.69 13.00
C LEU A 392 3.12 10.74 14.04
N HIS A 393 3.49 11.26 15.21
CA HIS A 393 4.02 10.44 16.30
C HIS A 393 2.99 9.44 16.81
N LYS A 394 1.73 9.85 16.98
CA LYS A 394 0.63 8.95 17.36
C LYS A 394 0.45 7.81 16.34
N ARG A 395 0.35 8.13 15.04
CA ARG A 395 0.23 7.13 13.97
C ARG A 395 1.43 6.20 13.92
N CYS A 396 2.62 6.73 14.22
CA CYS A 396 3.85 5.93 14.30
C CYS A 396 3.76 4.86 15.40
N ILE A 397 3.36 5.24 16.62
CA ILE A 397 3.13 4.31 17.73
C ILE A 397 2.06 3.27 17.38
N GLU A 398 0.97 3.69 16.73
CA GLU A 398 -0.12 2.78 16.30
C GLU A 398 0.37 1.72 15.31
N ARG A 399 1.23 2.10 14.34
CA ARG A 399 1.84 1.16 13.38
C ARG A 399 2.86 0.23 14.02
N MET A 400 3.60 0.71 15.02
CA MET A 400 4.51 -0.15 15.78
C MET A 400 3.75 -1.22 16.57
N LYS A 401 2.58 -0.86 17.13
CA LYS A 401 1.68 -1.79 17.84
C LYS A 401 1.00 -2.77 16.88
N ASN A 402 0.69 -2.33 15.67
CA ASN A 402 -0.03 -3.10 14.66
C ASN A 402 0.78 -3.17 13.35
N PRO A 403 1.93 -3.88 13.33
CA PRO A 403 2.72 -4.01 12.12
C PRO A 403 1.93 -4.74 11.02
N PRO A 404 2.18 -4.44 9.74
CA PRO A 404 1.50 -5.12 8.65
C PRO A 404 1.78 -6.64 8.71
N PRO A 405 0.77 -7.50 8.45
CA PRO A 405 0.91 -8.95 8.58
C PRO A 405 1.94 -9.55 7.62
N ARG A 406 2.15 -8.90 6.46
CA ARG A 406 3.18 -9.26 5.47
C ARG A 406 4.00 -8.02 5.12
N PRO A 407 5.05 -7.70 5.89
CA PRO A 407 5.92 -6.57 5.57
C PRO A 407 6.71 -6.85 4.30
N ILE A 408 7.05 -5.80 3.55
CA ILE A 408 7.99 -5.92 2.43
C ILE A 408 9.38 -6.24 2.98
N ARG A 409 10.05 -7.24 2.41
CA ARG A 409 11.36 -7.75 2.88
C ARG A 409 12.50 -7.62 1.86
N GLY A 410 12.20 -7.16 0.65
CA GLY A 410 13.17 -7.02 -0.43
C GLY A 410 12.88 -5.81 -1.31
N THR A 411 13.40 -5.82 -2.52
CA THR A 411 13.20 -4.73 -3.48
C THR A 411 11.75 -4.72 -3.99
N ALA A 412 11.19 -3.51 -4.07
CA ALA A 412 9.85 -3.25 -4.58
C ALA A 412 9.91 -2.13 -5.62
N ILE A 413 9.54 -2.44 -6.86
CA ILE A 413 9.58 -1.50 -7.99
C ILE A 413 8.40 -1.75 -8.92
N THR A 414 7.96 -0.71 -9.63
CA THR A 414 7.04 -0.84 -10.76
C THR A 414 7.81 -0.43 -12.01
N LEU A 415 8.08 -1.40 -12.89
CA LEU A 415 8.85 -1.21 -14.10
C LEU A 415 7.97 -0.59 -15.19
N ALA A 416 8.52 0.41 -15.87
CA ALA A 416 7.88 0.99 -17.04
C ALA A 416 7.99 0.05 -18.25
N SER A 417 7.05 0.15 -19.18
CA SER A 417 7.13 -0.54 -20.47
C SER A 417 8.29 0.04 -21.29
N VAL A 418 9.41 -0.68 -21.39
CA VAL A 418 10.65 -0.21 -22.04
C VAL A 418 11.19 -1.17 -23.09
N ASP A 419 10.45 -2.19 -23.49
CA ASP A 419 10.88 -3.16 -24.52
C ASP A 419 12.25 -3.80 -24.24
N PHE A 420 12.56 -4.07 -22.97
CA PHE A 420 13.87 -4.55 -22.51
C PHE A 420 15.05 -3.64 -22.88
N THR A 421 14.80 -2.39 -23.24
CA THR A 421 15.87 -1.43 -23.56
C THR A 421 16.49 -0.80 -22.31
N ASP A 422 15.84 -0.89 -21.15
CA ASP A 422 16.37 -0.35 -19.90
C ASP A 422 16.33 -1.35 -18.75
N HIS A 423 17.33 -1.33 -17.87
CA HIS A 423 17.53 -2.35 -16.83
C HIS A 423 17.81 -1.72 -15.47
N TYR A 424 16.98 -2.05 -14.49
CA TYR A 424 17.17 -1.60 -13.11
C TYR A 424 18.07 -2.58 -12.36
N VAL A 425 19.18 -2.08 -11.85
CA VAL A 425 20.09 -2.86 -10.99
C VAL A 425 19.58 -2.88 -9.55
N LEU A 426 19.69 -4.03 -8.89
CA LEU A 426 19.42 -4.12 -7.45
C LEU A 426 20.45 -3.31 -6.64
N PRO A 427 20.05 -2.77 -5.47
CA PRO A 427 20.95 -2.01 -4.61
C PRO A 427 21.97 -2.89 -3.85
N ILE A 428 21.95 -4.21 -4.05
CA ILE A 428 22.88 -5.16 -3.44
C ILE A 428 23.29 -6.22 -4.48
N THR A 429 24.59 -6.54 -4.49
CA THR A 429 25.15 -7.63 -5.31
C THR A 429 25.00 -8.99 -4.61
N ILE A 430 25.15 -10.08 -5.37
CA ILE A 430 25.06 -11.44 -4.81
C ILE A 430 26.14 -11.65 -3.73
N SER A 431 27.37 -11.19 -3.97
CA SER A 431 28.47 -11.34 -3.00
C SER A 431 28.20 -10.54 -1.73
N GLN A 432 27.70 -9.30 -1.85
CA GLN A 432 27.32 -8.49 -0.68
C GLN A 432 26.16 -9.13 0.11
N ALA A 433 25.17 -9.71 -0.58
CA ALA A 433 24.09 -10.43 0.07
C ALA A 433 24.61 -11.66 0.84
N TYR A 434 25.61 -12.36 0.29
CA TYR A 434 26.25 -13.50 0.96
C TYR A 434 27.03 -13.09 2.20
N ASP A 435 27.80 -12.01 2.11
CA ASP A 435 28.55 -11.48 3.26
C ASP A 435 27.60 -11.11 4.41
N GLN A 436 26.50 -10.42 4.10
CA GLN A 436 25.45 -10.10 5.07
C GLN A 436 24.82 -11.34 5.67
N TYR A 437 24.52 -12.34 4.83
CA TYR A 437 23.99 -13.61 5.28
C TYR A 437 24.94 -14.27 6.31
N CYS A 438 26.24 -14.34 5.99
CA CYS A 438 27.28 -14.93 6.85
C CYS A 438 27.50 -14.19 8.17
N LEU A 439 27.21 -12.89 8.22
CA LEU A 439 27.24 -12.11 9.47
C LEU A 439 26.05 -12.45 10.38
N SER A 440 24.90 -12.77 9.79
CA SER A 440 23.65 -13.00 10.52
C SER A 440 23.45 -14.46 10.98
N LYS A 441 24.19 -15.41 10.41
CA LYS A 441 24.04 -16.86 10.64
C LYS A 441 25.35 -17.50 11.09
N LYS A 442 25.27 -18.41 12.06
CA LYS A 442 26.42 -19.21 12.51
C LYS A 442 26.88 -20.23 11.45
N HIS A 443 25.93 -20.73 10.64
CA HIS A 443 26.21 -21.65 9.55
C HIS A 443 26.49 -20.85 8.26
N ARG A 444 27.60 -21.19 7.60
CA ARG A 444 28.02 -20.61 6.33
C ARG A 444 27.83 -21.66 5.24
N PRO A 445 26.67 -21.67 4.53
CA PRO A 445 26.50 -22.54 3.38
C PRO A 445 27.56 -22.17 2.34
N PRO A 446 27.98 -23.10 1.47
CA PRO A 446 28.93 -22.77 0.42
C PRO A 446 28.41 -21.60 -0.42
N HIS A 447 29.27 -20.63 -0.77
CA HIS A 447 28.97 -19.50 -1.69
C HIS A 447 28.63 -19.95 -3.14
N ASN A 448 28.44 -21.25 -3.32
CA ASN A 448 28.24 -21.94 -4.57
C ASN A 448 26.77 -22.01 -4.95
N SER A 449 25.83 -21.70 -4.06
CA SER A 449 24.39 -21.77 -4.33
C SER A 449 23.66 -20.56 -3.77
N PHE A 450 22.74 -20.00 -4.55
CA PHE A 450 21.81 -18.98 -4.07
C PHE A 450 20.46 -19.09 -4.77
N ILE A 451 19.45 -18.47 -4.19
CA ILE A 451 18.08 -18.45 -4.70
C ILE A 451 17.60 -17.01 -4.74
N ILE A 452 17.07 -16.59 -5.88
CA ILE A 452 16.40 -15.29 -6.00
C ILE A 452 14.90 -15.54 -6.00
N TYR A 453 14.22 -14.96 -5.01
CA TYR A 453 12.76 -14.94 -4.96
C TYR A 453 12.26 -13.57 -5.37
N TRP A 454 11.13 -13.51 -6.07
CA TRP A 454 10.42 -12.27 -6.32
C TRP A 454 8.95 -12.55 -6.56
N GLN A 455 8.15 -11.49 -6.41
CA GLN A 455 6.75 -11.51 -6.74
C GLN A 455 6.50 -10.54 -7.89
N SER A 456 5.78 -10.96 -8.92
CA SER A 456 5.39 -10.05 -9.99
C SER A 456 3.96 -10.25 -10.48
N ILE A 457 3.42 -9.20 -11.08
CA ILE A 457 2.12 -9.19 -11.74
C ILE A 457 2.12 -8.19 -12.90
N GLY A 458 1.40 -8.56 -13.96
CA GLY A 458 1.30 -7.80 -15.20
C GLY A 458 2.52 -7.96 -16.09
N GLY A 459 2.32 -7.87 -17.41
CA GLY A 459 3.38 -7.88 -18.42
C GLY A 459 4.31 -9.07 -18.42
N ASP A 460 5.29 -9.01 -19.32
CA ASP A 460 6.44 -9.89 -19.35
C ASP A 460 7.65 -9.22 -18.71
N MET A 461 8.52 -10.02 -18.11
CA MET A 461 9.66 -9.52 -17.36
C MET A 461 10.92 -10.33 -17.60
N MET A 462 12.05 -9.67 -17.41
CA MET A 462 13.36 -10.26 -17.51
C MET A 462 14.12 -10.01 -16.21
N LEU A 463 14.66 -11.08 -15.64
CA LEU A 463 15.63 -11.03 -14.55
C LEU A 463 16.98 -11.45 -15.13
N THR A 464 17.98 -10.59 -15.01
CA THR A 464 19.29 -10.82 -15.63
C THR A 464 20.38 -10.80 -14.57
N LEU A 465 21.23 -11.82 -14.54
CA LEU A 465 22.45 -11.82 -13.74
C LEU A 465 23.64 -11.47 -14.63
N SER A 466 24.52 -10.59 -14.18
CA SER A 466 25.67 -10.16 -14.99
C SER A 466 26.96 -10.05 -14.18
N ASN A 467 28.09 -10.12 -14.88
CA ASN A 467 29.42 -9.89 -14.31
C ASN A 467 29.73 -8.41 -14.04
N GLU A 468 29.07 -7.51 -14.75
CA GLU A 468 29.15 -6.04 -14.58
C GLU A 468 27.75 -5.41 -14.70
N PRO A 469 27.51 -4.20 -14.13
CA PRO A 469 26.22 -3.53 -14.27
C PRO A 469 25.89 -3.30 -15.75
N ILE A 470 24.68 -3.66 -16.18
CA ILE A 470 24.21 -3.42 -17.55
C ILE A 470 24.05 -1.91 -17.80
N GLU A 471 24.70 -1.41 -18.85
CA GLU A 471 24.58 -0.04 -19.32
C GLU A 471 23.83 0.00 -20.65
N SER A 472 22.55 0.39 -20.59
CA SER A 472 21.62 0.42 -21.73
C SER A 472 22.09 1.23 -22.95
N ARG A 473 23.06 2.13 -22.78
CA ARG A 473 23.53 3.09 -23.80
C ARG A 473 24.93 2.79 -24.33
N GLU A 474 25.66 1.87 -23.71
CA GLU A 474 27.06 1.61 -24.02
C GLU A 474 27.25 0.17 -24.50
N LYS A 475 28.17 -0.03 -25.45
CA LYS A 475 28.52 -1.38 -25.91
C LYS A 475 29.47 -2.03 -24.92
N GLN A 476 28.95 -2.92 -24.08
CA GLN A 476 29.76 -3.69 -23.14
C GLN A 476 30.25 -5.00 -23.78
N LYS A 477 31.48 -4.99 -24.32
CA LYS A 477 32.06 -6.12 -25.08
C LYS A 477 32.24 -7.40 -24.25
N TYR A 478 32.47 -7.26 -22.95
CA TYR A 478 32.76 -8.37 -22.03
C TYR A 478 31.59 -8.72 -21.11
N LEU A 479 30.41 -8.14 -21.37
CA LEU A 479 29.20 -8.42 -20.62
C LEU A 479 28.79 -9.88 -20.85
N ARG A 480 28.72 -10.63 -19.75
CA ARG A 480 28.20 -11.99 -19.70
C ARG A 480 26.92 -11.96 -18.87
N CYS A 481 25.88 -12.60 -19.38
CA CYS A 481 24.57 -12.56 -18.77
C CYS A 481 24.02 -13.98 -18.59
N LEU A 482 23.32 -14.21 -17.48
CA LEU A 482 22.27 -15.20 -17.40
C LEU A 482 20.95 -14.44 -17.54
N THR A 483 20.18 -14.75 -18.56
CA THR A 483 18.87 -14.15 -18.83
C THR A 483 17.77 -15.13 -18.43
N CYS A 484 16.92 -14.72 -17.48
CA CYS A 484 15.71 -15.41 -17.07
C CYS A 484 14.51 -14.60 -17.54
N TYR A 485 13.85 -15.03 -18.61
CA TYR A 485 12.66 -14.38 -19.16
C TYR A 485 11.39 -15.10 -18.69
N ILE A 486 10.46 -14.30 -18.20
CA ILE A 486 9.12 -14.72 -17.82
C ILE A 486 8.14 -14.14 -18.83
N ALA A 487 7.42 -15.02 -19.52
CA ALA A 487 6.38 -14.68 -20.48
C ALA A 487 5.25 -13.86 -19.84
N PRO A 488 4.50 -13.07 -20.64
CA PRO A 488 3.34 -12.37 -20.12
C PRO A 488 2.23 -13.36 -19.77
N LYS A 489 1.24 -12.89 -18.99
CA LYS A 489 0.05 -13.68 -18.65
C LYS A 489 -0.55 -14.35 -19.91
N PRO A 490 -0.87 -15.65 -19.86
CA PRO A 490 -1.48 -16.37 -20.98
C PRO A 490 -2.86 -15.79 -21.36
N SER A 491 -3.18 -15.83 -22.66
CA SER A 491 -4.50 -15.44 -23.18
C SER A 491 -5.41 -16.65 -23.31
N VAL A 492 -6.69 -16.46 -22.99
CA VAL A 492 -7.76 -17.47 -23.12
C VAL A 492 -8.84 -17.02 -24.12
N SER A 493 -8.55 -16.02 -24.96
CA SER A 493 -9.55 -15.32 -25.78
C SER A 493 -10.31 -16.18 -26.80
N GLN A 494 -9.96 -17.47 -26.99
CA GLN A 494 -10.58 -18.34 -28.00
C GLN A 494 -10.83 -19.79 -27.52
N GLY A 495 -10.85 -20.05 -26.20
CA GLY A 495 -11.07 -21.40 -25.66
C GLY A 495 -9.86 -22.34 -25.74
N SER A 496 -8.79 -21.94 -26.42
CA SER A 496 -7.47 -22.57 -26.38
C SER A 496 -6.51 -21.75 -25.52
N TYR A 497 -5.76 -22.43 -24.66
CA TYR A 497 -4.69 -21.83 -23.85
C TYR A 497 -3.52 -21.44 -24.74
N HIS A 498 -3.15 -20.17 -24.74
CA HIS A 498 -1.99 -19.68 -25.47
C HIS A 498 -1.05 -18.90 -24.54
N GLU A 499 0.15 -19.44 -24.36
CA GLU A 499 1.25 -18.86 -23.58
C GLU A 499 2.49 -18.72 -24.47
N HIS A 500 3.24 -17.64 -24.29
CA HIS A 500 4.59 -17.53 -24.87
C HIS A 500 5.60 -18.33 -24.04
N TYR A 501 6.78 -18.57 -24.59
CA TYR A 501 7.82 -19.29 -23.88
C TYR A 501 8.39 -18.45 -22.73
N SER A 502 8.33 -18.95 -21.50
CA SER A 502 9.28 -18.56 -20.46
C SER A 502 10.58 -19.35 -20.69
N TYR A 503 11.75 -18.75 -20.44
CA TYR A 503 13.02 -19.38 -20.80
C TYR A 503 14.23 -18.93 -19.98
N LEU A 504 15.28 -19.75 -20.03
CA LEU A 504 16.64 -19.46 -19.57
C LEU A 504 17.58 -19.41 -20.78
N ASP A 505 18.51 -18.45 -20.77
CA ASP A 505 19.48 -18.23 -21.85
C ASP A 505 20.74 -17.52 -21.30
N HIS A 506 21.88 -17.60 -21.98
CA HIS A 506 23.13 -16.90 -21.63
C HIS A 506 23.45 -15.66 -22.49
N HIS A 507 22.55 -15.33 -23.42
CA HIS A 507 22.73 -14.20 -24.33
C HIS A 507 22.42 -12.85 -23.69
N THR A 508 22.85 -11.79 -24.37
CA THR A 508 22.59 -10.42 -23.90
C THR A 508 21.08 -10.12 -23.94
N PRO A 509 20.54 -9.38 -22.95
CA PRO A 509 19.11 -9.12 -22.86
C PRO A 509 18.57 -8.36 -24.08
N PHE A 510 19.40 -7.52 -24.71
CA PHE A 510 19.05 -6.76 -25.91
C PHE A 510 18.80 -7.62 -27.16
N GLN A 511 19.16 -8.91 -27.12
CA GLN A 511 18.88 -9.87 -28.21
C GLN A 511 17.53 -10.57 -28.07
N HIS A 512 16.72 -10.22 -27.06
CA HIS A 512 15.43 -10.86 -26.77
C HIS A 512 14.54 -11.02 -28.01
N HIS A 513 14.30 -9.95 -28.78
CA HIS A 513 13.42 -10.03 -29.95
C HIS A 513 13.94 -11.00 -31.01
N ILE A 514 15.24 -10.94 -31.30
CA ILE A 514 15.90 -11.81 -32.28
C ILE A 514 15.79 -13.28 -31.84
N ARG A 515 16.00 -13.54 -30.55
CA ARG A 515 15.93 -14.88 -29.96
C ARG A 515 14.51 -15.42 -29.98
N ARG A 516 13.54 -14.59 -29.61
CA ARG A 516 12.11 -14.91 -29.64
C ARG A 516 11.63 -15.28 -31.04
N GLU A 517 12.03 -14.52 -32.06
CA GLU A 517 11.70 -14.80 -33.46
C GLU A 517 12.32 -16.10 -33.97
N ARG A 518 13.55 -16.41 -33.53
CA ARG A 518 14.25 -17.64 -33.92
C ARG A 518 13.85 -18.87 -33.09
N GLY A 519 13.20 -18.69 -31.94
CA GLY A 519 12.80 -19.76 -31.04
C GLY A 519 13.97 -20.55 -30.40
N GLN A 520 15.16 -19.96 -30.38
CA GLN A 520 16.41 -20.57 -29.90
C GLN A 520 16.71 -20.09 -28.48
N PHE A 521 16.56 -20.98 -27.51
CA PHE A 521 16.80 -20.74 -26.08
C PHE A 521 17.42 -21.99 -25.47
N ASP A 522 18.19 -21.84 -24.38
CA ASP A 522 18.91 -22.96 -23.75
C ASP A 522 17.95 -23.89 -22.98
N ALA A 523 16.91 -23.33 -22.35
CA ALA A 523 15.76 -24.09 -21.82
C ALA A 523 14.49 -23.23 -21.85
N LYS A 524 13.32 -23.83 -22.10
CA LYS A 524 12.05 -23.09 -22.20
C LYS A 524 10.82 -23.94 -21.87
N SER A 525 9.74 -23.29 -21.47
CA SER A 525 8.41 -23.92 -21.36
C SER A 525 7.31 -22.94 -21.77
N ASN A 526 6.33 -23.44 -22.51
CA ASN A 526 5.07 -22.76 -22.87
C ASN A 526 3.89 -23.26 -22.02
N HIS A 527 4.16 -24.06 -20.99
CA HIS A 527 3.18 -24.48 -19.99
C HIS A 527 3.57 -23.94 -18.60
N PHE A 528 4.45 -22.95 -18.55
CA PHE A 528 4.99 -22.44 -17.29
C PHE A 528 3.88 -21.81 -16.44
N TYR A 529 2.82 -21.28 -17.02
CA TYR A 529 1.66 -20.76 -16.25
C TYR A 529 0.49 -21.74 -16.13
N LEU A 530 0.59 -22.96 -16.67
CA LEU A 530 -0.54 -23.88 -16.72
C LEU A 530 -0.99 -24.25 -15.29
N GLY A 531 -2.25 -23.97 -14.96
CA GLY A 531 -2.82 -24.23 -13.63
C GLY A 531 -2.51 -23.17 -12.56
N CYS A 532 -1.71 -22.14 -12.88
CA CYS A 532 -1.42 -21.04 -11.97
C CYS A 532 -2.60 -20.06 -11.86
N ASN A 533 -2.81 -19.48 -10.67
CA ASN A 533 -3.61 -18.27 -10.55
C ASN A 533 -2.77 -17.07 -11.01
N THR A 534 -3.06 -16.59 -12.22
CA THR A 534 -2.36 -15.47 -12.88
C THR A 534 -3.04 -14.11 -12.64
N ASP A 535 -4.13 -14.07 -11.87
CA ASP A 535 -4.87 -12.85 -11.53
C ASP A 535 -4.37 -12.18 -10.23
N ASP A 536 -3.34 -12.74 -9.59
CA ASP A 536 -2.70 -12.21 -8.38
C ASP A 536 -1.17 -12.19 -8.53
N LEU A 537 -0.47 -11.60 -7.55
CA LEU A 537 0.99 -11.59 -7.47
C LEU A 537 1.54 -13.03 -7.47
N MET A 538 2.26 -13.36 -8.53
CA MET A 538 2.90 -14.65 -8.69
C MET A 538 4.28 -14.62 -8.06
N THR A 539 4.62 -15.65 -7.28
CA THR A 539 5.94 -15.76 -6.67
C THR A 539 6.80 -16.73 -7.49
N PHE A 540 8.00 -16.28 -7.86
CA PHE A 540 8.95 -17.06 -8.64
C PHE A 540 10.21 -17.33 -7.83
N ALA A 541 10.93 -18.39 -8.19
CA ALA A 541 12.22 -18.76 -7.64
C ALA A 541 13.20 -19.10 -8.76
N LEU A 542 14.35 -18.43 -8.76
CA LEU A 542 15.50 -18.77 -9.60
C LEU A 542 16.59 -19.36 -8.69
N GLU A 543 16.78 -20.67 -8.74
CA GLU A 543 17.83 -21.39 -8.03
C GLU A 543 19.08 -21.46 -8.93
N VAL A 544 20.22 -21.02 -8.41
CA VAL A 544 21.50 -20.97 -9.14
C VAL A 544 22.56 -21.74 -8.38
N GLN A 545 23.11 -22.77 -9.03
CA GLN A 545 24.21 -23.60 -8.56
C GLN A 545 25.46 -23.27 -9.39
N ARG A 546 26.36 -22.49 -8.81
CA ARG A 546 27.53 -21.93 -9.50
C ARG A 546 28.59 -22.97 -9.86
N MET A 547 28.74 -24.03 -9.06
CA MET A 547 29.81 -25.01 -9.24
C MET A 547 29.52 -26.03 -10.33
N ASP A 548 28.27 -26.48 -10.43
CA ASP A 548 27.84 -27.45 -11.44
C ASP A 548 27.25 -26.79 -12.69
N GLY A 549 27.06 -25.46 -12.69
CA GLY A 549 26.51 -24.72 -13.83
C GLY A 549 24.98 -24.73 -13.90
N THR A 550 24.29 -25.30 -12.91
CA THR A 550 22.84 -25.53 -12.97
C THR A 550 22.04 -24.30 -12.58
N VAL A 551 21.05 -23.96 -13.40
CA VAL A 551 20.06 -22.91 -13.15
C VAL A 551 18.67 -23.51 -13.26
N THR A 552 17.79 -23.20 -12.31
CA THR A 552 16.39 -23.66 -12.32
C THR A 552 15.43 -22.52 -12.00
N LEU A 553 14.51 -22.24 -12.92
CA LEU A 553 13.38 -21.35 -12.73
C LEU A 553 12.13 -22.17 -12.38
N SER A 554 11.39 -21.73 -11.36
CA SER A 554 10.17 -22.39 -10.89
C SER A 554 9.20 -21.41 -10.22
N HIS A 555 7.96 -21.84 -10.00
CA HIS A 555 7.03 -21.14 -9.11
C HIS A 555 7.37 -21.40 -7.64
N ALA A 556 7.08 -20.42 -6.80
CA ALA A 556 7.11 -20.52 -5.35
C ALA A 556 5.78 -20.00 -4.76
N GLY A 557 5.63 -20.13 -3.45
CA GLY A 557 4.45 -19.72 -2.72
C GLY A 557 3.21 -20.54 -3.12
N PRO A 558 2.01 -19.93 -3.09
CA PRO A 558 0.76 -20.66 -3.35
C PRO A 558 0.69 -21.34 -4.73
N ASN A 559 1.28 -20.75 -5.77
CA ASN A 559 1.22 -21.34 -7.12
C ASN A 559 2.09 -22.60 -7.26
N ALA A 560 3.12 -22.78 -6.42
CA ALA A 560 3.94 -24.00 -6.41
C ALA A 560 3.15 -25.26 -5.98
N ILE A 561 1.98 -25.09 -5.36
CA ILE A 561 1.05 -26.17 -5.02
C ILE A 561 0.39 -26.74 -6.27
N TYR A 562 -0.01 -25.87 -7.19
CA TYR A 562 -0.81 -26.21 -8.36
C TYR A 562 0.04 -26.51 -9.59
N ASN A 563 1.21 -25.88 -9.67
CA ASN A 563 2.12 -26.04 -10.78
C ASN A 563 3.56 -26.28 -10.29
N GLN A 564 4.09 -27.45 -10.64
CA GLN A 564 5.45 -27.88 -10.31
C GLN A 564 6.41 -27.81 -11.51
N GLU A 565 6.00 -27.17 -12.60
CA GLU A 565 6.82 -26.98 -13.79
C GLU A 565 8.12 -26.27 -13.43
N LYS A 566 9.23 -26.79 -13.97
CA LYS A 566 10.58 -26.24 -13.79
C LYS A 566 11.23 -26.08 -15.15
N ILE A 567 11.89 -24.94 -15.34
CA ILE A 567 12.75 -24.69 -16.49
C ILE A 567 14.18 -24.74 -15.97
N SER A 568 14.92 -25.78 -16.35
CA SER A 568 16.28 -26.02 -15.87
C SER A 568 17.26 -26.17 -17.02
N HIS A 569 18.45 -25.60 -16.84
CA HIS A 569 19.57 -25.76 -17.77
C HIS A 569 20.89 -25.84 -17.00
N THR A 570 21.86 -26.58 -17.53
CA THR A 570 23.22 -26.68 -16.98
C THR A 570 24.19 -26.07 -17.96
N PHE A 571 24.68 -24.87 -17.64
CA PHE A 571 25.61 -24.12 -18.49
C PHE A 571 27.03 -24.67 -18.36
N ASP A 572 27.70 -24.83 -19.50
CA ASP A 572 29.14 -25.11 -19.50
C ASP A 572 29.91 -23.87 -19.02
N LYS A 573 30.95 -24.06 -18.20
CA LYS A 573 31.77 -22.95 -17.67
C LYS A 573 32.46 -22.12 -18.76
N TYR A 574 32.76 -22.70 -19.92
CA TYR A 574 33.31 -22.02 -21.09
C TYR A 574 32.26 -21.17 -21.81
N GLU A 575 30.99 -21.56 -21.75
CA GLU A 575 29.85 -20.81 -22.30
C GLU A 575 29.43 -19.67 -21.36
N LEU A 576 29.14 -20.01 -20.10
CA LEU A 576 28.76 -19.07 -19.07
C LEU A 576 29.27 -19.51 -17.68
N ASP A 577 30.31 -18.84 -17.20
CA ASP A 577 30.83 -19.04 -15.85
C ASP A 577 29.96 -18.33 -14.80
N LEU A 578 29.00 -19.06 -14.21
CA LEU A 578 28.08 -18.55 -13.18
C LEU A 578 28.80 -18.01 -11.94
N THR A 579 30.06 -18.40 -11.69
CA THR A 579 30.85 -17.89 -10.56
C THR A 579 31.24 -16.42 -10.74
N LYS A 580 31.21 -15.90 -11.98
CA LYS A 580 31.54 -14.51 -12.31
C LYS A 580 30.34 -13.57 -12.26
N LEU A 581 29.12 -14.09 -12.17
CA LEU A 581 27.90 -13.28 -12.14
C LEU A 581 27.66 -12.76 -10.73
N ASN A 582 27.50 -11.45 -10.60
CA ASN A 582 27.42 -10.76 -9.31
C ASN A 582 26.29 -9.72 -9.22
N PHE A 583 25.92 -9.10 -10.33
CA PHE A 583 24.86 -8.08 -10.39
C PHE A 583 23.53 -8.71 -10.76
N VAL A 584 22.43 -8.16 -10.22
CA VAL A 584 21.05 -8.59 -10.51
C VAL A 584 20.31 -7.41 -11.12
N HIS A 585 19.68 -7.64 -12.26
CA HIS A 585 18.94 -6.66 -13.02
C HIS A 585 17.51 -7.10 -13.29
N VAL A 586 16.60 -6.15 -13.43
CA VAL A 586 15.21 -6.40 -13.86
C VAL A 586 14.78 -5.43 -14.95
N SER A 587 13.96 -5.93 -15.88
CA SER A 587 13.41 -5.17 -17.00
C SER A 587 12.06 -5.74 -17.44
N SER A 588 11.31 -4.98 -18.25
CA SER A 588 10.00 -5.35 -18.81
C SER A 588 9.86 -4.90 -20.27
N SER A 589 9.02 -5.59 -21.06
CA SER A 589 8.77 -5.19 -22.45
C SER A 589 7.58 -4.24 -22.59
N ALA A 590 6.42 -4.75 -23.01
CA ALA A 590 5.34 -3.93 -23.57
C ALA A 590 4.31 -3.46 -22.53
N GLN A 591 4.41 -3.96 -21.30
CA GLN A 591 3.47 -3.64 -20.23
C GLN A 591 4.21 -3.24 -18.96
N ILE A 592 3.50 -2.50 -18.11
CA ILE A 592 3.99 -2.16 -16.77
C ILE A 592 3.99 -3.42 -15.92
N VAL A 593 5.13 -3.72 -15.28
CA VAL A 593 5.28 -4.87 -14.40
C VAL A 593 5.50 -4.38 -12.98
N THR A 594 4.72 -4.87 -12.03
CA THR A 594 4.98 -4.59 -10.61
C THR A 594 5.77 -5.73 -10.00
N ILE A 595 6.92 -5.43 -9.41
CA ILE A 595 7.77 -6.36 -8.68
C ILE A 595 7.73 -6.03 -7.19
N ARG A 596 7.60 -7.07 -6.35
CA ARG A 596 7.64 -6.99 -4.89
C ARG A 596 8.53 -8.08 -4.32
N ASN A 597 9.12 -7.81 -3.16
CA ASN A 597 9.88 -8.79 -2.39
C ASN A 597 10.98 -9.50 -3.21
N LEU A 598 11.63 -8.78 -4.13
CA LEU A 598 12.77 -9.33 -4.84
C LEU A 598 13.96 -9.40 -3.88
N MET A 599 14.41 -10.62 -3.58
CA MET A 599 15.39 -10.91 -2.55
C MET A 599 16.36 -12.02 -2.98
N ILE A 600 17.60 -11.91 -2.54
CA ILE A 600 18.66 -12.91 -2.72
C ILE A 600 18.78 -13.69 -1.41
N CYS A 601 18.69 -15.01 -1.47
CA CYS A 601 18.74 -15.91 -0.32
C CYS A 601 19.76 -17.02 -0.55
N PHE A 602 20.31 -17.56 0.55
CA PHE A 602 21.26 -18.68 0.53
C PHE A 602 20.69 -19.95 1.18
N GLU A 603 19.42 -19.89 1.60
CA GLU A 603 18.61 -20.99 2.11
C GLU A 603 17.19 -20.85 1.54
N LYS A 604 16.50 -21.98 1.36
CA LYS A 604 15.08 -21.97 0.95
C LYS A 604 14.23 -21.28 2.01
N GLN A 605 13.37 -20.37 1.56
CA GLN A 605 12.43 -19.69 2.46
C GLN A 605 11.24 -20.61 2.69
N VAL A 606 11.12 -21.18 3.88
CA VAL A 606 10.12 -22.22 4.22
C VAL A 606 8.69 -21.74 3.95
N ASP A 607 8.39 -20.46 4.18
CA ASP A 607 7.09 -19.84 3.92
C ASP A 607 6.75 -19.70 2.42
N LEU A 608 7.75 -19.80 1.54
CA LEU A 608 7.58 -19.79 0.09
C LEU A 608 7.59 -21.19 -0.53
N HIS A 609 7.78 -22.24 0.26
CA HIS A 609 7.72 -23.63 -0.21
C HIS A 609 6.68 -24.41 0.59
N PRO A 610 5.38 -24.11 0.42
CA PRO A 610 4.33 -24.83 1.14
C PRO A 610 4.35 -26.31 0.76
N THR A 611 4.45 -27.20 1.74
CA THR A 611 4.39 -28.64 1.55
C THR A 611 3.11 -29.20 2.19
N PHE A 612 2.47 -30.17 1.54
CA PHE A 612 1.40 -30.99 2.14
C PHE A 612 1.95 -32.24 2.81
N ASP A 613 3.26 -32.49 2.66
CA ASP A 613 3.90 -33.73 3.06
C ASP A 613 4.66 -33.56 4.38
N LYS A 614 4.13 -34.21 5.44
CA LYS A 614 4.75 -34.24 6.78
C LYS A 614 6.14 -34.91 6.76
N HIS A 615 6.52 -35.61 5.70
CA HIS A 615 7.84 -36.22 5.57
C HIS A 615 8.92 -35.23 5.09
N PHE A 616 8.57 -34.12 4.43
CA PHE A 616 9.55 -33.14 3.94
C PHE A 616 10.17 -32.29 5.08
N GLU A 617 9.51 -32.21 6.24
CA GLU A 617 10.07 -31.60 7.45
C GLU A 617 11.32 -32.36 7.98
N LYS A 618 11.50 -33.63 7.61
CA LYS A 618 12.60 -34.46 8.13
C LYS A 618 13.94 -34.26 7.41
N GLU A 619 13.95 -33.84 6.15
CA GLU A 619 15.22 -33.59 5.44
C GLU A 619 15.79 -32.21 5.75
N SER A 620 14.94 -31.25 6.13
CA SER A 620 15.36 -29.89 6.54
C SER A 620 15.74 -29.79 8.04
N SER A 621 15.59 -30.86 8.82
CA SER A 621 15.91 -30.91 10.26
C SER A 621 17.14 -31.78 10.61
N ALA A 622 17.91 -32.23 9.61
CA ALA A 622 19.14 -32.99 9.83
C ALA A 622 20.37 -32.14 10.22
N SER A 623 20.26 -30.81 10.34
CA SER A 623 21.34 -29.93 10.83
C SER A 623 20.87 -28.98 11.94
N GLY A 624 20.62 -29.53 13.13
CA GLY A 624 20.45 -28.70 14.33
C GLY A 624 19.86 -29.43 15.52
N LYS A 625 20.71 -30.09 16.31
CA LYS A 625 20.37 -30.39 17.71
C LYS A 625 20.63 -29.13 18.56
N HIS A 626 19.71 -28.88 19.49
CA HIS A 626 19.69 -27.86 20.57
C HIS A 626 19.24 -26.45 20.14
N ASP A 627 18.22 -25.79 20.74
CA ASP A 627 17.62 -25.90 22.08
C ASP A 627 16.09 -25.71 22.05
N ASN A 628 15.36 -26.65 22.65
CA ASN A 628 13.96 -26.50 23.03
C ASN A 628 13.87 -26.40 24.56
N HIS A 629 13.79 -25.17 25.09
CA HIS A 629 13.31 -24.93 26.45
C HIS A 629 12.02 -24.12 26.40
N ALA A 630 10.90 -24.82 26.52
CA ALA A 630 9.67 -24.43 27.24
C ALA A 630 8.51 -25.35 26.81
N ARG A 631 8.56 -26.61 27.23
CA ARG A 631 7.39 -27.52 27.28
C ARG A 631 7.51 -28.43 28.49
N HIS A 632 6.79 -28.07 29.55
CA HIS A 632 6.13 -28.89 30.57
C HIS A 632 5.29 -27.84 31.33
N GLU A 633 3.97 -27.94 31.48
CA GLU A 633 3.22 -29.03 32.07
C GLU A 633 1.85 -29.19 31.39
N ALA A 634 1.53 -30.41 30.99
CA ALA A 634 0.14 -30.86 30.82
C ALA A 634 0.13 -32.38 30.98
N SER A 635 -0.07 -32.84 32.20
CA SER A 635 -0.53 -34.20 32.48
C SER A 635 -1.33 -34.19 33.77
N ALA A 636 -2.65 -34.16 33.59
CA ALA A 636 -3.65 -34.95 34.31
C ALA A 636 -4.99 -34.23 34.12
N ILE A 637 -5.97 -34.92 33.53
CA ILE A 637 -7.25 -35.21 34.18
C ILE A 637 -8.03 -36.14 33.24
N LYS A 638 -8.42 -37.27 33.83
CA LYS A 638 -9.33 -38.29 33.32
C LYS A 638 -10.77 -37.78 33.37
N ASN A 639 -11.63 -38.44 32.59
CA ASN A 639 -13.10 -38.46 32.66
C ASN A 639 -13.85 -37.28 32.02
N VAL A 640 -14.28 -37.58 30.80
CA VAL A 640 -15.57 -37.18 30.23
C VAL A 640 -16.67 -37.72 31.16
N ASP A 641 -17.77 -36.98 31.30
CA ASP A 641 -18.93 -37.21 32.19
C ASP A 641 -18.86 -36.50 33.56
N ASP A 642 -19.05 -35.16 33.56
CA ASP A 642 -19.80 -34.43 34.62
C ASP A 642 -19.79 -32.91 34.41
N PHE A 643 -20.40 -32.40 33.32
CA PHE A 643 -20.64 -30.96 33.19
C PHE A 643 -22.01 -30.61 32.58
N HIS A 644 -23.06 -31.28 33.06
CA HIS A 644 -24.40 -30.71 33.12
C HIS A 644 -24.70 -30.32 34.57
N LYS A 645 -24.42 -29.08 34.94
CA LYS A 645 -25.14 -28.38 36.03
C LYS A 645 -24.97 -26.87 35.94
N GLU A 646 -26.12 -26.22 36.03
CA GLU A 646 -26.41 -24.80 36.01
C GLU A 646 -25.40 -23.92 36.77
N LYS A 647 -24.84 -22.94 36.05
CA LYS A 647 -24.64 -21.52 36.46
C LYS A 647 -23.56 -20.90 35.56
N GLY A 648 -23.97 -20.26 34.46
CA GLY A 648 -23.03 -19.53 33.61
C GLY A 648 -23.67 -18.76 32.45
N LEU A 649 -24.88 -19.16 32.02
CA LEU A 649 -25.51 -18.59 30.84
C LEU A 649 -25.94 -17.13 30.98
N ALA A 650 -26.08 -16.56 32.18
CA ALA A 650 -26.58 -15.18 32.34
C ALA A 650 -25.56 -14.07 32.03
N LYS A 651 -24.25 -14.37 31.92
CA LYS A 651 -23.22 -13.32 31.83
C LYS A 651 -22.96 -12.79 30.41
N TYR A 652 -23.47 -13.47 29.39
CA TYR A 652 -23.21 -13.15 27.98
C TYR A 652 -24.36 -12.40 27.27
N TRP A 653 -25.53 -12.28 27.89
CA TRP A 653 -26.74 -11.76 27.22
C TRP A 653 -26.84 -10.23 27.14
N HIS A 654 -26.16 -9.49 28.01
CA HIS A 654 -26.32 -8.03 28.08
C HIS A 654 -25.56 -7.24 27.01
N LYS A 655 -24.79 -7.90 26.12
CA LYS A 655 -24.05 -7.24 25.03
C LYS A 655 -24.61 -7.47 23.62
N ALA A 656 -25.58 -8.36 23.44
CA ALA A 656 -26.12 -8.75 22.12
C ALA A 656 -27.48 -8.10 21.77
N LYS A 657 -28.01 -7.20 22.62
CA LYS A 657 -29.38 -6.69 22.48
C LYS A 657 -29.57 -5.58 21.44
N ASP A 658 -28.48 -5.05 20.86
CA ASP A 658 -28.52 -3.91 19.93
C ASP A 658 -28.64 -4.31 18.44
N ILE A 659 -28.94 -5.57 18.11
CA ILE A 659 -28.90 -6.10 16.72
C ILE A 659 -30.29 -6.35 16.11
N VAL A 660 -31.40 -5.92 16.74
CA VAL A 660 -32.76 -6.23 16.25
C VAL A 660 -33.58 -4.98 15.90
N LEU A 661 -32.95 -3.97 15.32
CA LEU A 661 -33.65 -2.85 14.67
C LEU A 661 -32.99 -2.58 13.32
N GLY A 662 -33.60 -3.14 12.28
CA GLY A 662 -33.00 -3.31 10.96
C GLY A 662 -32.48 -2.03 10.30
N ASP A 663 -31.41 -2.23 9.53
CA ASP A 663 -30.85 -1.27 8.58
C ASP A 663 -31.92 -0.73 7.62
N LYS A 664 -32.03 0.60 7.51
CA LYS A 664 -32.92 1.31 6.57
C LYS A 664 -32.53 1.10 5.08
N ARG A 665 -31.71 0.09 4.76
CA ARG A 665 -31.12 -0.16 3.43
C ARG A 665 -31.58 -1.45 2.77
N SER A 666 -32.13 -2.43 3.48
CA SER A 666 -32.73 -3.61 2.84
C SER A 666 -34.22 -3.37 2.63
N THR A 667 -34.71 -3.58 1.40
CA THR A 667 -36.15 -3.53 1.08
C THR A 667 -36.88 -4.83 1.46
N LEU A 668 -36.16 -5.84 1.97
CA LEU A 668 -36.67 -7.17 2.28
C LEU A 668 -36.97 -7.34 3.78
N ILE A 669 -38.01 -8.11 4.09
CA ILE A 669 -38.50 -8.33 5.46
C ILE A 669 -37.47 -9.19 6.23
N PRO A 670 -37.00 -8.81 7.43
CA PRO A 670 -36.09 -9.67 8.20
C PRO A 670 -36.69 -11.07 8.44
N CYS A 671 -35.94 -12.12 8.14
CA CYS A 671 -36.38 -13.49 8.35
C CYS A 671 -36.58 -13.79 9.85
N GLN A 672 -37.72 -14.39 10.19
CA GLN A 672 -38.06 -14.77 11.57
C GLN A 672 -37.05 -15.77 12.17
N ASP A 673 -36.49 -16.65 11.34
CA ASP A 673 -35.51 -17.66 11.76
C ASP A 673 -34.05 -17.15 11.70
N ASN A 674 -33.84 -15.89 11.29
CA ASN A 674 -32.56 -15.18 11.38
C ASN A 674 -31.38 -16.02 10.80
N VAL A 675 -30.21 -16.05 11.45
CA VAL A 675 -29.03 -16.86 11.03
C VAL A 675 -29.27 -18.37 11.04
N ASN A 676 -30.36 -18.83 11.67
CA ASN A 676 -30.74 -20.24 11.78
C ASN A 676 -31.69 -20.70 10.66
N CYS A 677 -31.98 -19.83 9.68
CA CYS A 677 -32.91 -20.12 8.60
C CYS A 677 -32.42 -21.25 7.67
N LEU A 678 -33.12 -22.39 7.69
CA LEU A 678 -32.88 -23.49 6.77
C LEU A 678 -33.33 -23.20 5.34
N LEU A 679 -34.38 -22.38 5.17
CA LEU A 679 -34.94 -22.06 3.85
C LEU A 679 -33.97 -21.23 3.00
N GLN A 680 -33.09 -20.45 3.65
CA GLN A 680 -32.05 -19.67 2.98
C GLN A 680 -31.09 -20.53 2.14
N HIS A 681 -30.86 -21.77 2.55
CA HIS A 681 -29.94 -22.70 1.89
C HIS A 681 -30.66 -23.90 1.26
N SER A 682 -31.98 -23.81 1.12
CA SER A 682 -32.80 -24.88 0.57
C SER A 682 -32.75 -24.87 -0.96
N SER A 683 -32.31 -25.96 -1.57
CA SER A 683 -32.28 -26.11 -3.04
C SER A 683 -33.65 -25.93 -3.72
N LYS A 684 -34.76 -26.05 -2.98
CA LYS A 684 -36.13 -25.93 -3.52
C LYS A 684 -36.80 -24.58 -3.24
N HIS A 685 -36.43 -23.92 -2.14
CA HIS A 685 -37.14 -22.74 -1.64
C HIS A 685 -36.24 -21.50 -1.51
N GLN A 686 -34.94 -21.60 -1.78
CA GLN A 686 -33.97 -20.51 -1.61
C GLN A 686 -34.33 -19.25 -2.40
N GLU A 687 -34.65 -19.36 -3.70
CA GLU A 687 -34.97 -18.19 -4.52
C GLU A 687 -36.25 -17.47 -4.08
N GLU A 688 -37.31 -18.23 -3.78
CA GLU A 688 -38.58 -17.66 -3.28
C GLU A 688 -38.42 -17.05 -1.88
N HIS A 689 -37.62 -17.68 -1.03
CA HIS A 689 -37.40 -17.22 0.35
C HIS A 689 -36.51 -15.97 0.37
N ASN A 690 -35.37 -16.00 -0.31
CA ASN A 690 -34.39 -14.91 -0.31
C ASN A 690 -34.86 -13.69 -1.12
N SER A 691 -35.86 -13.84 -2.00
CA SER A 691 -36.52 -12.69 -2.65
C SER A 691 -37.53 -11.96 -1.76
N LYS A 692 -37.95 -12.57 -0.64
CA LYS A 692 -38.91 -11.99 0.32
C LYS A 692 -38.26 -11.60 1.64
N TYR A 693 -37.27 -12.36 2.09
CA TYR A 693 -36.69 -12.23 3.41
C TYR A 693 -35.20 -11.92 3.41
N SER A 694 -34.77 -11.04 4.32
CA SER A 694 -33.36 -10.73 4.58
C SER A 694 -32.80 -11.51 5.77
N HIS A 695 -31.50 -11.81 5.75
CA HIS A 695 -30.78 -12.53 6.81
C HIS A 695 -29.47 -11.82 7.15
N PRO A 696 -28.93 -11.91 8.37
CA PRO A 696 -27.60 -11.38 8.63
C PRO A 696 -26.53 -12.06 7.79
N CYS A 697 -25.65 -11.25 7.23
CA CYS A 697 -24.49 -11.73 6.50
C CYS A 697 -23.56 -12.48 7.47
N ARG A 698 -23.16 -13.70 7.08
CA ARG A 698 -22.24 -14.54 7.86
C ARG A 698 -20.86 -13.92 8.06
N PHE A 699 -20.46 -13.02 7.19
CA PHE A 699 -19.18 -12.34 7.28
C PHE A 699 -19.33 -10.90 7.79
N SER A 700 -20.56 -10.43 8.02
CA SER A 700 -20.87 -9.07 8.47
C SER A 700 -20.06 -8.02 7.68
N GLU A 701 -19.23 -7.19 8.34
CA GLU A 701 -18.38 -6.20 7.66
C GLU A 701 -17.22 -6.78 6.83
N LEU A 702 -16.89 -8.06 6.98
CA LEU A 702 -15.85 -8.75 6.22
C LEU A 702 -16.37 -9.34 4.90
N CYS A 703 -17.67 -9.23 4.62
CA CYS A 703 -18.25 -9.75 3.39
C CYS A 703 -17.78 -8.94 2.16
N LYS A 704 -17.31 -9.65 1.14
CA LYS A 704 -16.94 -9.05 -0.15
C LYS A 704 -18.12 -8.99 -1.12
N ASP A 705 -19.08 -9.90 -0.99
CA ASP A 705 -20.21 -10.07 -1.90
C ASP A 705 -21.52 -9.65 -1.23
N LYS A 706 -21.98 -8.44 -1.55
CA LYS A 706 -23.16 -7.83 -0.91
C LYS A 706 -24.45 -8.20 -1.62
N GLU A 707 -24.88 -9.45 -1.50
CA GLU A 707 -26.16 -9.84 -2.09
C GLU A 707 -27.35 -9.13 -1.39
N PRO A 708 -28.44 -8.81 -2.12
CA PRO A 708 -29.52 -7.97 -1.59
C PRO A 708 -30.27 -8.54 -0.38
N HIS A 709 -30.26 -9.87 -0.22
CA HIS A 709 -30.94 -10.59 0.86
C HIS A 709 -30.08 -10.76 2.11
N PHE A 710 -28.87 -10.22 2.14
CA PHE A 710 -28.00 -10.21 3.32
C PHE A 710 -27.91 -8.81 3.94
N THR A 711 -28.18 -8.70 5.24
CA THR A 711 -27.89 -7.49 6.02
C THR A 711 -26.43 -7.51 6.48
N HIS A 712 -25.70 -6.44 6.19
CA HIS A 712 -24.27 -6.34 6.48
C HIS A 712 -24.01 -5.46 7.72
N GLU A 713 -24.91 -5.55 8.69
CA GLU A 713 -24.78 -4.81 9.94
C GLU A 713 -23.52 -5.26 10.68
N PRO A 714 -22.72 -4.32 11.24
CA PRO A 714 -21.54 -4.69 11.99
C PRO A 714 -21.91 -5.55 13.20
N HIS A 715 -21.47 -6.80 13.18
CA HIS A 715 -21.66 -7.72 14.29
C HIS A 715 -20.59 -7.43 15.36
N ARG A 716 -20.87 -6.46 16.24
CA ARG A 716 -19.91 -5.87 17.19
C ARG A 716 -19.51 -6.81 18.34
N VAL A 717 -18.84 -7.90 18.03
CA VAL A 717 -18.31 -8.86 18.99
C VAL A 717 -16.78 -8.82 19.02
N LEU A 718 -16.21 -9.20 20.17
CA LEU A 718 -14.76 -9.13 20.38
C LEU A 718 -14.05 -10.22 19.56
N MET A 719 -12.81 -9.96 19.13
CA MET A 719 -11.95 -11.01 18.61
C MET A 719 -11.68 -12.06 19.69
N CYS A 720 -11.77 -13.34 19.35
CA CYS A 720 -11.41 -14.44 20.24
C CYS A 720 -9.93 -14.32 20.62
N LYS A 721 -9.62 -14.44 21.92
CA LYS A 721 -8.23 -14.39 22.43
C LYS A 721 -7.32 -15.47 21.82
N HIS A 722 -7.91 -16.58 21.37
CA HIS A 722 -7.19 -17.71 20.79
C HIS A 722 -7.25 -17.74 19.26
N ASP A 723 -8.09 -16.92 18.63
CA ASP A 723 -8.23 -16.74 17.18
C ASP A 723 -8.05 -18.06 16.37
N LYS A 724 -7.04 -18.15 15.50
CA LYS A 724 -6.76 -19.37 14.68
C LYS A 724 -6.45 -20.63 15.49
N LYS A 725 -6.13 -20.52 16.77
CA LYS A 725 -5.87 -21.63 17.70
C LYS A 725 -7.06 -21.91 18.64
N CYS A 726 -8.21 -21.28 18.42
CA CYS A 726 -9.40 -21.52 19.23
C CYS A 726 -9.84 -22.99 19.13
N THR A 727 -10.14 -23.59 20.28
CA THR A 727 -10.65 -24.97 20.36
C THR A 727 -12.18 -25.05 20.27
N GLN A 728 -12.87 -23.91 20.30
CA GLN A 728 -14.34 -23.78 20.30
C GLN A 728 -14.88 -23.29 18.94
N LEU A 729 -14.16 -23.59 17.85
CA LEU A 729 -14.55 -23.15 16.50
C LEU A 729 -15.84 -23.82 15.98
N ASP A 730 -16.20 -24.94 16.57
CA ASP A 730 -17.40 -25.74 16.33
C ASP A 730 -18.58 -25.38 17.27
N ASP A 731 -18.39 -24.50 18.24
CA ASP A 731 -19.46 -24.02 19.11
C ASP A 731 -20.18 -22.83 18.45
N ALA A 732 -21.45 -23.04 18.07
CA ALA A 732 -22.28 -22.03 17.43
C ALA A 732 -22.47 -20.75 18.28
N PHE A 733 -22.57 -20.88 19.61
CA PHE A 733 -22.71 -19.73 20.51
C PHE A 733 -21.39 -18.96 20.65
N HIS A 734 -20.27 -19.68 20.72
CA HIS A 734 -18.94 -19.05 20.73
C HIS A 734 -18.68 -18.27 19.45
N ARG A 735 -19.06 -18.84 18.29
CA ARG A 735 -18.93 -18.18 16.99
C ARG A 735 -19.77 -16.90 16.90
N ALA A 736 -20.98 -16.90 17.46
CA ALA A 736 -21.76 -15.67 17.55
C ALA A 736 -21.27 -14.69 18.61
N ALA A 737 -20.55 -15.13 19.65
CA ALA A 737 -20.04 -14.23 20.70
C ALA A 737 -18.63 -13.69 20.43
N TYR A 738 -17.87 -14.31 19.52
CA TYR A 738 -16.48 -13.98 19.24
C TYR A 738 -16.08 -14.17 17.78
N ARG A 739 -15.31 -13.21 17.28
CA ARG A 739 -14.76 -13.23 15.93
C ARG A 739 -13.47 -14.01 15.82
N HIS A 740 -13.27 -14.61 14.65
CA HIS A 740 -12.08 -15.35 14.28
C HIS A 740 -11.64 -14.93 12.89
N THR A 741 -10.34 -14.75 12.69
CA THR A 741 -9.74 -14.36 11.42
C THR A 741 -10.02 -15.44 10.36
N ASP A 742 -10.47 -15.02 9.18
CA ASP A 742 -10.76 -15.88 8.01
C ASP A 742 -11.92 -16.89 8.20
N LEU A 743 -12.75 -16.72 9.23
CA LEU A 743 -13.94 -17.56 9.46
C LEU A 743 -15.21 -16.71 9.54
N PRO A 744 -16.37 -17.25 9.12
CA PRO A 744 -17.63 -16.54 9.27
C PRO A 744 -18.00 -16.36 10.75
N ASP A 745 -18.67 -15.27 11.06
CA ASP A 745 -19.21 -14.97 12.39
C ASP A 745 -20.31 -15.97 12.77
N PHE A 746 -21.06 -16.48 11.78
CA PHE A 746 -22.14 -17.46 12.03
C PHE A 746 -21.93 -18.75 11.25
N LEU A 747 -22.26 -19.89 11.88
CA LEU A 747 -22.29 -21.20 11.23
C LEU A 747 -23.49 -21.33 10.28
N VAL A 748 -23.42 -22.31 9.37
CA VAL A 748 -24.51 -22.64 8.45
C VAL A 748 -25.46 -23.65 9.08
N PRO A 749 -26.80 -23.44 9.12
CA PRO A 749 -27.68 -24.47 9.63
C PRO A 749 -27.56 -25.74 8.76
N CYS A 750 -27.13 -26.84 9.37
CA CYS A 750 -26.99 -28.14 8.74
C CYS A 750 -28.36 -28.61 8.26
N ARG A 751 -28.48 -29.15 7.05
CA ARG A 751 -29.76 -29.65 6.53
C ARG A 751 -30.39 -30.72 7.42
N ASP A 752 -29.57 -31.56 8.03
CA ASP A 752 -30.04 -32.66 8.90
C ASP A 752 -30.16 -32.23 10.37
N GLN A 753 -29.81 -30.99 10.72
CA GLN A 753 -29.97 -30.41 12.06
C GLN A 753 -29.53 -31.39 13.17
N ARG A 754 -30.38 -31.66 14.16
CA ARG A 754 -30.13 -32.58 15.28
C ARG A 754 -30.00 -34.05 14.87
N THR A 755 -30.36 -34.40 13.63
CA THR A 755 -30.26 -35.76 13.08
C THR A 755 -29.00 -35.99 12.25
N CYS A 756 -28.10 -35.00 12.14
CA CYS A 756 -26.84 -35.17 11.41
C CYS A 756 -25.89 -36.13 12.14
N HIS A 757 -25.40 -37.14 11.42
CA HIS A 757 -24.42 -38.11 11.95
C HIS A 757 -22.95 -37.73 11.67
N ASP A 758 -22.69 -36.66 10.91
CA ASP A 758 -21.32 -36.20 10.66
C ASP A 758 -20.75 -35.44 11.87
N THR A 759 -19.83 -36.08 12.59
CA THR A 759 -19.13 -35.51 13.74
C THR A 759 -17.73 -35.03 13.39
N SER A 760 -17.36 -34.96 12.11
CA SER A 760 -16.04 -34.50 11.70
C SER A 760 -15.83 -33.04 12.10
N LYS A 761 -14.61 -32.71 12.54
CA LYS A 761 -14.26 -31.33 12.92
C LYS A 761 -14.46 -30.38 11.74
N THR A 762 -14.17 -30.82 10.52
CA THR A 762 -14.36 -30.06 9.28
C THR A 762 -15.81 -29.68 9.00
N HIS A 763 -16.75 -30.55 9.36
CA HIS A 763 -18.19 -30.28 9.26
C HIS A 763 -18.65 -29.35 10.38
N ARG A 764 -18.28 -29.65 11.61
CA ARG A 764 -18.69 -28.94 12.83
C ARG A 764 -18.23 -27.48 12.88
N ILE A 765 -17.10 -27.12 12.26
CA ILE A 765 -16.66 -25.71 12.16
C ILE A 765 -17.41 -24.90 11.08
N LYS A 766 -18.20 -25.56 10.23
CA LYS A 766 -18.97 -24.95 9.13
C LYS A 766 -20.46 -24.91 9.42
N PHE A 767 -20.99 -25.95 10.07
CA PHE A 767 -22.42 -26.13 10.22
C PHE A 767 -22.89 -26.18 11.68
N SER A 768 -24.05 -25.58 11.96
CA SER A 768 -24.81 -25.71 13.21
C SER A 768 -25.85 -26.81 13.10
N HIS A 769 -26.17 -27.48 14.20
CA HIS A 769 -27.03 -28.66 14.30
C HIS A 769 -28.32 -28.38 15.10
N GLY A 770 -28.83 -27.15 15.01
CA GLY A 770 -30.09 -26.72 15.65
C GLY A 770 -29.90 -26.01 16.98
N GLU A 771 -28.72 -25.45 17.21
CA GLU A 771 -28.46 -24.45 18.24
C GLU A 771 -29.15 -23.13 17.88
N ASP A 772 -30.04 -22.65 18.74
CA ASP A 772 -30.79 -21.41 18.50
C ASP A 772 -30.01 -20.20 19.03
N VAL A 773 -29.07 -19.72 18.22
CA VAL A 773 -28.11 -18.69 18.65
C VAL A 773 -28.75 -17.30 18.84
N TYR A 774 -29.92 -17.05 18.22
CA TYR A 774 -30.73 -15.87 18.44
C TYR A 774 -32.21 -16.25 18.55
N PRO A 775 -32.97 -15.72 19.53
CA PRO A 775 -34.40 -15.99 19.62
C PRO A 775 -35.13 -15.49 18.36
N LYS A 776 -36.11 -16.27 17.88
CA LYS A 776 -36.95 -15.92 16.72
C LYS A 776 -37.54 -14.52 16.89
N THR A 777 -37.39 -13.68 15.88
CA THR A 777 -37.83 -12.28 15.93
C THR A 777 -39.36 -12.18 15.76
N SER A 778 -40.05 -11.52 16.70
CA SER A 778 -41.47 -11.17 16.55
C SER A 778 -41.60 -9.97 15.62
N ILE A 779 -41.97 -10.19 14.35
CA ILE A 779 -42.20 -9.10 13.39
C ILE A 779 -43.46 -8.33 13.79
N ALA A 780 -43.28 -7.17 14.46
CA ALA A 780 -44.31 -6.16 14.60
C ALA A 780 -44.42 -5.36 13.30
N LYS A 781 -45.62 -5.27 12.72
CA LYS A 781 -45.91 -4.50 11.50
C LYS A 781 -45.45 -3.04 11.66
N GLN A 782 -44.53 -2.59 10.83
CA GLN A 782 -44.23 -1.17 10.63
C GLN A 782 -44.81 -0.73 9.29
N GLU A 783 -45.87 0.08 9.37
CA GLU A 783 -46.37 0.90 8.26
C GLU A 783 -45.40 2.07 8.01
N SER A 784 -45.08 2.28 6.74
CA SER A 784 -44.22 3.35 6.25
C SER A 784 -44.94 4.69 6.28
N HIS A 785 -44.33 5.73 6.86
CA HIS A 785 -44.71 7.11 6.53
C HIS A 785 -43.51 8.03 6.39
N THR A 786 -43.50 8.65 5.21
CA THR A 786 -42.74 9.81 4.75
C THR A 786 -43.23 11.10 5.42
N ASP A 787 -42.32 11.96 5.87
CA ASP A 787 -42.59 13.40 6.09
C ASP A 787 -43.02 14.03 4.75
N SER A 788 -44.04 14.89 4.63
CA SER A 788 -44.39 16.13 5.36
C SER A 788 -45.83 16.55 4.97
N PRO A 789 -46.38 17.71 5.43
CA PRO A 789 -46.44 18.29 6.78
C PRO A 789 -47.90 18.65 7.17
N ALA A 790 -48.09 19.05 8.43
CA ALA A 790 -49.17 19.94 8.96
C ALA A 790 -50.08 19.36 10.06
N ALA A 791 -50.31 20.25 11.04
CA ALA A 791 -51.48 20.40 11.88
C ALA A 791 -51.71 19.48 13.11
N ARG A 792 -51.44 20.09 14.27
CA ARG A 792 -52.33 20.23 15.46
C ARG A 792 -52.73 18.99 16.28
N GLN A 793 -52.21 19.03 17.52
CA GLN A 793 -52.91 18.92 18.81
C GLN A 793 -53.63 17.61 19.20
N GLY A 794 -53.14 17.03 20.30
CA GLY A 794 -53.90 16.17 21.21
C GLY A 794 -53.07 15.83 22.44
N LYS A 795 -53.31 16.52 23.57
CA LYS A 795 -52.72 16.22 24.88
C LYS A 795 -53.07 14.78 25.29
N LYS A 796 -52.09 13.95 25.64
CA LYS A 796 -52.32 12.70 26.40
C LYS A 796 -52.39 13.02 27.89
N ASP A 797 -53.36 12.42 28.57
CA ASP A 797 -53.53 12.46 30.04
C ASP A 797 -52.20 12.15 30.75
N GLY A 798 -51.75 13.05 31.62
CA GLY A 798 -50.47 12.96 32.35
C GLY A 798 -50.41 11.89 33.45
N ARG A 799 -51.23 10.84 33.37
CA ARG A 799 -51.24 9.72 34.32
C ARG A 799 -50.16 8.72 33.93
N ALA A 800 -49.33 8.34 34.91
CA ALA A 800 -48.30 7.32 34.69
C ALA A 800 -48.94 5.98 34.31
N SER A 801 -48.26 5.16 33.50
CA SER A 801 -48.74 3.83 33.18
C SER A 801 -48.68 2.94 34.42
N CYS A 802 -49.75 2.17 34.66
CA CYS A 802 -49.73 1.18 35.73
C CYS A 802 -48.69 0.10 35.41
N GLN A 803 -47.71 -0.10 36.29
CA GLN A 803 -46.64 -1.08 36.08
C GLN A 803 -47.14 -2.52 35.94
N TRP A 804 -48.36 -2.81 36.39
CA TRP A 804 -48.99 -4.13 36.28
C TRP A 804 -49.91 -4.27 35.05
N GLY A 805 -50.11 -3.19 34.27
CA GLY A 805 -50.88 -3.18 33.04
C GLY A 805 -52.26 -3.85 33.18
N SER A 806 -52.64 -4.67 32.21
CA SER A 806 -53.90 -5.43 32.19
C SER A 806 -54.05 -6.47 33.32
N LYS A 807 -53.01 -6.72 34.14
CA LYS A 807 -53.05 -7.62 35.30
C LYS A 807 -53.16 -6.89 36.65
N CYS A 808 -53.35 -5.57 36.64
CA CYS A 808 -53.54 -4.81 37.87
C CYS A 808 -54.79 -5.30 38.62
N ARG A 809 -54.62 -5.71 39.88
CA ARG A 809 -55.74 -6.15 40.73
C ARG A 809 -56.63 -4.99 41.17
N ASP A 810 -56.08 -3.77 41.15
CA ASP A 810 -56.77 -2.54 41.50
C ASP A 810 -57.32 -1.79 40.27
N ILE A 811 -57.42 -2.46 39.10
CA ILE A 811 -57.91 -1.85 37.86
C ILE A 811 -59.35 -1.33 37.98
N THR A 812 -60.13 -1.82 38.93
CA THR A 812 -61.49 -1.35 39.23
C THR A 812 -61.54 -0.32 40.36
N ASN A 813 -60.42 -0.04 41.04
CA ASN A 813 -60.35 0.96 42.11
C ASN A 813 -60.31 2.36 41.50
N ALA A 814 -61.31 3.19 41.82
CA ALA A 814 -61.46 4.52 41.23
C ALA A 814 -60.30 5.47 41.54
N GLN A 815 -59.73 5.39 42.74
CA GLN A 815 -58.58 6.22 43.13
C GLN A 815 -57.31 5.79 42.37
N HIS A 816 -57.10 4.48 42.21
CA HIS A 816 -56.01 3.96 41.41
C HIS A 816 -56.11 4.37 39.93
N ARG A 817 -57.31 4.29 39.33
CA ARG A 817 -57.54 4.74 37.96
C ARG A 817 -57.41 6.26 37.79
N ALA A 818 -57.59 7.05 38.84
CA ALA A 818 -57.35 8.49 38.78
C ALA A 818 -55.85 8.83 38.68
N GLU A 819 -54.97 7.95 39.15
CA GLU A 819 -53.51 8.17 39.16
C GLU A 819 -52.79 7.42 38.03
N TYR A 820 -53.34 6.29 37.55
CA TYR A 820 -52.67 5.40 36.59
C TYR A 820 -53.53 4.96 35.40
N SER A 821 -52.92 4.86 34.21
CA SER A 821 -53.59 4.48 32.95
C SER A 821 -53.47 2.98 32.63
N HIS A 822 -54.49 2.39 31.96
CA HIS A 822 -54.58 0.97 31.59
C HIS A 822 -54.97 0.78 30.11
N GLU A 823 -54.62 -0.37 29.51
CA GLU A 823 -54.75 -0.64 28.07
C GLU A 823 -56.19 -0.78 27.57
N THR A 824 -57.15 -1.09 28.44
CA THR A 824 -58.56 -1.30 28.08
C THR A 824 -59.34 -0.02 27.81
N ASP A 825 -58.71 1.15 27.92
CA ASP A 825 -59.36 2.46 27.83
C ASP A 825 -59.49 2.98 26.36
N GLY A 826 -59.45 2.12 25.32
CA GLY A 826 -59.46 2.51 23.88
C GLY A 826 -60.72 2.18 23.05
N PRO A 827 -60.95 2.82 21.86
CA PRO A 827 -62.28 2.92 21.19
C PRO A 827 -62.55 1.94 20.01
N SER A 828 -63.84 1.83 19.61
CA SER A 828 -64.53 0.77 18.82
C SER A 828 -64.75 0.99 17.29
N HIS A 829 -64.81 -0.12 16.50
CA HIS A 829 -65.33 -0.40 15.12
C HIS A 829 -64.83 0.40 13.87
N GLU A 830 -64.50 -0.29 12.75
CA GLU A 830 -63.74 0.24 11.59
C GLU A 830 -64.45 0.27 10.20
N GLY A 831 -65.80 0.18 10.09
CA GLY A 831 -66.55 0.51 8.84
C GLY A 831 -67.07 -0.66 7.98
N PRO A 832 -67.69 -0.44 6.80
CA PRO A 832 -68.43 -1.47 6.05
C PRO A 832 -67.55 -2.46 5.27
N CYS A 833 -68.00 -3.71 5.16
CA CYS A 833 -67.29 -4.79 4.49
C CYS A 833 -67.23 -4.58 2.97
N LYS A 834 -66.03 -4.67 2.39
CA LYS A 834 -65.80 -4.45 0.95
C LYS A 834 -66.52 -5.44 0.03
N TYR A 835 -66.90 -6.62 0.53
CA TYR A 835 -67.64 -7.64 -0.23
C TYR A 835 -69.16 -7.51 -0.06
N GLY A 836 -69.63 -6.53 0.73
CA GLY A 836 -71.05 -6.23 0.90
C GLY A 836 -71.91 -7.47 1.21
N ALA A 837 -73.10 -7.52 0.61
CA ALA A 837 -74.06 -8.62 0.82
C ALA A 837 -73.64 -9.97 0.19
N THR A 838 -72.52 -10.02 -0.54
CA THR A 838 -71.97 -11.25 -1.15
C THR A 838 -70.75 -11.78 -0.41
N CYS A 839 -70.45 -11.25 0.78
CA CYS A 839 -69.39 -11.75 1.65
C CYS A 839 -69.72 -13.16 2.18
N TYR A 840 -68.83 -14.12 1.95
CA TYR A 840 -68.96 -15.49 2.45
C TYR A 840 -68.21 -15.73 3.78
N ASP A 841 -67.52 -14.71 4.31
CA ASP A 841 -66.83 -14.77 5.60
C ASP A 841 -67.78 -14.45 6.75
N ASN A 842 -68.17 -15.49 7.49
CA ASN A 842 -69.07 -15.42 8.64
C ASN A 842 -68.33 -15.49 9.99
N SER A 843 -67.01 -15.27 10.03
CA SER A 843 -66.26 -15.32 11.29
C SER A 843 -66.70 -14.22 12.28
N SER A 844 -66.71 -14.55 13.57
CA SER A 844 -67.15 -13.65 14.65
C SER A 844 -66.30 -12.38 14.73
N TYR A 845 -65.00 -12.50 14.46
CA TYR A 845 -64.07 -11.39 14.38
C TYR A 845 -64.40 -10.44 13.22
N HIS A 846 -64.72 -10.98 12.03
CA HIS A 846 -65.08 -10.18 10.86
C HIS A 846 -66.36 -9.40 11.08
N ARG A 847 -67.39 -10.02 11.67
CA ARG A 847 -68.65 -9.35 12.04
C ARG A 847 -68.48 -8.29 13.14
N ALA A 848 -67.54 -8.50 14.06
CA ALA A 848 -67.23 -7.53 15.11
C ALA A 848 -66.44 -6.33 14.60
N ARG A 849 -65.89 -6.37 13.39
CA ARG A 849 -65.05 -5.27 12.87
C ARG A 849 -65.69 -4.55 11.68
N PHE A 850 -66.54 -5.24 10.91
CA PHE A 850 -67.13 -4.73 9.68
C PHE A 850 -68.65 -4.87 9.57
N SER A 851 -69.33 -3.81 9.12
CA SER A 851 -70.79 -3.83 8.87
C SER A 851 -71.12 -4.38 7.47
N HIS A 852 -72.23 -5.11 7.34
CA HIS A 852 -72.72 -5.64 6.05
C HIS A 852 -74.15 -5.13 5.82
N HIS A 853 -74.45 -4.58 4.63
CA HIS A 853 -75.81 -4.24 4.25
C HIS A 853 -76.58 -5.50 3.79
N SER A 854 -77.80 -5.68 4.28
CA SER A 854 -78.65 -6.84 3.98
C SER A 854 -79.06 -6.87 2.50
N LYS A 855 -79.25 -8.08 1.96
CA LYS A 855 -80.07 -8.27 0.75
C LYS A 855 -81.53 -7.99 1.03
#